data_AF-A0AAN6D2J5-F1
#
_entry.id   AF-A0AAN6D2J5-F1
#
_cell.length_a   1.000
_cell.length_b   1.000
_cell.length_c   1.000
_cell.angle_alpha   90.00
_cell.angle_beta   90.00
_cell.angle_gamma   90.00
#
_symmetry.space_group_name_H-M   'P 1'
#
loop_
_entity.id
_entity.type
_entity.pdbx_description
1 polymer ?
#
loop_
_entity_poly.entity_id
_entity_poly.type
_entity_poly.pdbx_seq_one_letter_code
_entity_poly.pdbx_strand_id
1 'polypeptide(L)'
;MSESDSTYLALRDTCVRGELPADLGAIASLLTPVKTLQILLVDLPETVSLRLCFEAAQSALRGSDAPDSLPLPEAFVFPENVVAELVAEADSSLEEQVHRWHFDSNQDLYFQFVQARIFKTNYYLGVLPAPDEIGDLVVASEFASKQLTDWWSQFYVPLAGLAEFGDVPLLLDFVDYYSPTEQIELFVGLMDTSNHDRIVHWLCKYHSYLNDNGTTINDYILSLGNTIVTKSAVQIESKFETLTRLVTSSDLLAYLQASGALQKFVSIVLATIYLCPEVSLSLYVKMKEILVCLKFIDPDNLAPNTHQKLARKDSLQEMADSIVPCPDTIKTLTQYVETGERLFSNNMSLAQVAELPDLDAQDQYDQLEKFVITESEYLKTARQWEGLLSSVYWVVKNTHVFNKVQLAQVDELFLSKLLSRNMFALTTSVFLPKYCTLDTGQVDKILIEAAWGFYRKATNCDPSMGHLKSARSCLQMASSGTLQLEQLIAANQELLHWKLFFQPGVPIKPLDILETKDPLKVVSRILELNGNAYKETELLESLLLHLSAGLNSQDEMATIKLRLLCLDFAIAQDFGHSLQLALTLIDLAVNAKTNDPKLFGLIQERWFSIFQLVKNDYAEPEEHEQLTQKLRLLQRLMLIVPTEFNTNVLEQWQLLNTILDQVVPETPLSGQTKMEKSNDLGKNIIGWIVGAQ
;
A
#
# COMPACT_ATOMS: atom_id res chain seq x y z
N MET A 1 32.07 63.97 59.22
CA MET A 1 31.91 62.93 58.18
C MET A 1 32.01 61.60 58.88
N SER A 2 31.00 60.73 58.81
CA SER A 2 31.16 59.39 59.39
C SER A 2 32.17 58.62 58.53
N GLU A 3 32.99 57.78 59.14
CA GLU A 3 33.98 56.97 58.42
C GLU A 3 33.30 56.07 57.37
N SER A 4 32.04 55.67 57.62
CA SER A 4 31.17 54.97 56.67
C SER A 4 30.81 55.81 55.44
N ASP A 5 30.45 57.10 55.58
CA ASP A 5 30.07 57.92 54.40
C ASP A 5 31.26 58.15 53.45
N SER A 6 32.46 58.32 54.02
CA SER A 6 33.69 58.46 53.24
C SER A 6 34.06 57.16 52.53
N THR A 7 33.92 56.03 53.23
CA THR A 7 34.19 54.69 52.68
C THR A 7 33.20 54.36 51.57
N TYR A 8 31.93 54.75 51.74
CA TYR A 8 30.87 54.59 50.75
C TYR A 8 31.22 55.30 49.44
N LEU A 9 31.50 56.60 49.48
CA LEU A 9 31.83 57.38 48.28
C LEU A 9 33.14 56.90 47.61
N ALA A 10 34.15 56.52 48.40
CA ALA A 10 35.41 56.00 47.88
C ALA A 10 35.25 54.64 47.18
N LEU A 11 34.42 53.75 47.72
CA LEU A 11 34.12 52.47 47.09
C LEU A 11 33.38 52.67 45.75
N ARG A 12 32.37 53.56 45.72
CA ARG A 12 31.63 53.88 44.48
C ARG A 12 32.56 54.41 43.40
N ASP A 13 33.38 55.41 43.72
CA ASP A 13 34.35 56.01 42.78
C ASP A 13 35.37 54.98 42.25
N THR A 14 35.85 54.09 43.12
CA THR A 14 36.73 52.98 42.73
C THR A 14 36.02 51.99 41.79
N CYS A 15 34.78 51.62 42.10
CA CYS A 15 33.98 50.73 41.24
C CYS A 15 33.70 51.37 39.87
N VAL A 16 33.35 52.66 39.81
CA VAL A 16 33.12 53.38 38.54
C VAL A 16 34.35 53.38 37.63
N ARG A 17 35.56 53.39 38.19
CA ARG A 17 36.82 53.23 37.43
C ARG A 17 37.06 51.81 36.91
N GLY A 18 36.23 50.83 37.29
CA GLY A 18 36.45 49.42 36.97
C GLY A 18 37.49 48.74 37.85
N GLU A 19 37.84 49.35 38.98
CA GLU A 19 38.83 48.84 39.93
C GLU A 19 38.14 48.15 41.11
N LEU A 20 38.79 47.13 41.68
CA LEU A 20 38.33 46.46 42.90
C LEU A 20 39.30 46.75 44.05
N PRO A 21 38.81 47.17 45.24
CA PRO A 21 39.65 47.36 46.41
C PRO A 21 40.34 46.07 46.86
N ALA A 22 41.55 46.20 47.41
CA ALA A 22 42.35 45.07 47.87
C ALA A 22 41.77 44.37 49.13
N ASP A 23 40.96 45.05 49.94
CA ASP A 23 40.37 44.51 51.18
C ASP A 23 38.87 44.82 51.27
N LEU A 24 38.08 44.15 50.42
CA LEU A 24 36.63 44.27 50.41
C LEU A 24 35.96 43.73 51.68
N GLY A 25 36.60 42.81 52.39
CA GLY A 25 36.09 42.25 53.64
C GLY A 25 36.05 43.30 54.75
N ALA A 26 37.11 44.10 54.89
CA ALA A 26 37.16 45.19 55.85
C ALA A 26 36.22 46.36 55.48
N ILE A 27 36.08 46.66 54.18
CA ILE A 27 35.11 47.65 53.69
C ILE A 27 33.68 47.22 54.01
N ALA A 28 33.36 45.94 53.82
CA ALA A 28 32.04 45.39 54.15
C ALA A 28 31.74 45.43 55.65
N SER A 29 32.74 45.31 56.53
CA SER A 29 32.57 45.49 57.97
C SER A 29 32.18 46.93 58.36
N LEU A 30 32.55 47.95 57.56
CA LEU A 30 32.19 49.35 57.78
C LEU A 30 30.84 49.76 57.15
N LEU A 31 30.50 49.22 55.97
CA LEU A 31 29.30 49.60 55.20
C LEU A 31 28.13 48.62 55.31
N THR A 32 28.34 47.44 55.89
CA THR A 32 27.56 46.21 55.76
C THR A 32 27.79 45.46 54.42
N PRO A 33 27.71 44.11 54.43
CA PRO A 33 27.81 43.31 53.21
C PRO A 33 26.74 43.64 52.18
N VAL A 34 25.50 43.91 52.60
CA VAL A 34 24.39 44.26 51.70
C VAL A 34 24.72 45.51 50.89
N LYS A 35 25.11 46.60 51.58
CA LYS A 35 25.42 47.87 50.92
C LYS A 35 26.64 47.75 50.01
N THR A 36 27.64 46.99 50.43
CA THR A 36 28.85 46.71 49.63
C THR A 36 28.50 45.98 48.33
N LEU A 37 27.66 44.93 48.40
CA LEU A 37 27.21 44.20 47.21
C LEU A 37 26.34 45.04 46.29
N GLN A 38 25.47 45.91 46.82
CA GLN A 38 24.68 46.84 45.99
C GLN A 38 25.57 47.78 45.19
N ILE A 39 26.60 48.35 45.83
CA ILE A 39 27.58 49.23 45.16
C ILE A 39 28.35 48.46 44.08
N LEU A 40 28.85 47.26 44.40
CA LEU A 40 29.53 46.39 43.43
C LEU A 40 28.63 46.02 42.25
N LEU A 41 27.33 45.82 42.49
CA LEU A 41 26.37 45.49 41.44
C LEU A 41 26.15 46.69 40.50
N VAL A 42 25.92 47.87 41.05
CA VAL A 42 25.49 49.07 40.32
C VAL A 42 26.65 49.82 39.68
N ASP A 43 27.73 50.08 40.42
CA ASP A 43 28.77 51.00 39.97
C ASP A 43 29.91 50.30 39.23
N LEU A 44 30.10 48.98 39.41
CA LEU A 44 31.13 48.25 38.69
C LEU A 44 30.72 48.06 37.20
N PRO A 45 31.55 48.46 36.22
CA PRO A 45 31.29 48.29 34.79
C PRO A 45 31.07 46.83 34.41
N GLU A 46 30.21 46.58 33.45
CA GLU A 46 29.87 45.24 32.96
C GLU A 46 31.04 44.55 32.24
N THR A 47 32.03 45.32 31.82
CA THR A 47 33.27 44.83 31.20
C THR A 47 34.22 44.15 32.20
N VAL A 48 34.00 44.32 33.51
CA VAL A 48 34.79 43.64 34.53
C VAL A 48 34.42 42.16 34.58
N SER A 49 35.45 41.29 34.55
CA SER A 49 35.27 39.83 34.55
C SER A 49 34.34 39.36 35.68
N LEU A 50 33.35 38.53 35.33
CA LEU A 50 32.43 37.94 36.31
C LEU A 50 33.14 37.15 37.39
N ARG A 51 34.25 36.49 37.05
CA ARG A 51 35.11 35.81 38.04
C ARG A 51 35.56 36.76 39.15
N LEU A 52 36.13 37.91 38.77
CA LEU A 52 36.57 38.92 39.74
C LEU A 52 35.39 39.51 40.52
N CYS A 53 34.24 39.69 39.87
CA CYS A 53 33.02 40.17 40.54
C CYS A 53 32.54 39.18 41.63
N PHE A 54 32.55 37.89 41.34
CA PHE A 54 32.10 36.86 42.29
C PHE A 54 33.12 36.62 43.40
N GLU A 55 34.42 36.64 43.10
CA GLU A 55 35.49 36.60 44.12
C GLU A 55 35.40 37.82 45.06
N ALA A 56 35.13 39.01 44.51
CA ALA A 56 34.88 40.23 45.28
C ALA A 56 33.64 40.12 46.18
N ALA A 57 32.54 39.56 45.67
CA ALA A 57 31.33 39.33 46.46
C ALA A 57 31.56 38.35 47.60
N GLN A 58 32.29 37.24 47.35
CA GLN A 58 32.69 36.30 48.42
C GLN A 58 33.57 36.99 49.47
N SER A 59 34.51 37.84 49.05
CA SER A 59 35.35 38.60 49.98
C SER A 59 34.54 39.57 50.84
N ALA A 60 33.55 40.25 50.27
CA ALA A 60 32.66 41.13 51.02
C ALA A 60 31.77 40.37 52.02
N LEU A 61 31.33 39.15 51.66
CA LEU A 61 30.49 38.30 52.52
C LEU A 61 31.26 37.60 53.64
N ARG A 62 32.53 37.21 53.41
CA ARG A 62 33.40 36.66 54.47
C ARG A 62 33.57 37.64 55.63
N GLY A 63 33.59 38.94 55.32
CA GLY A 63 34.01 39.97 56.26
C GLY A 63 35.48 39.79 56.67
N SER A 64 36.01 40.77 57.38
CA SER A 64 37.25 40.62 58.13
C SER A 64 37.02 41.08 59.57
N ASP A 65 37.82 40.54 60.50
CA ASP A 65 38.07 41.18 61.79
C ASP A 65 38.88 42.47 61.49
N ALA A 66 38.19 43.53 61.09
CA ALA A 66 38.83 44.77 60.66
C ALA A 66 39.55 45.42 61.87
N PRO A 67 40.82 45.84 61.73
CA PRO A 67 41.41 46.81 62.66
C PRO A 67 40.69 48.16 62.54
N ASP A 68 40.63 48.92 63.64
CA ASP A 68 39.91 50.21 63.83
C ASP A 68 40.26 51.35 62.83
N SER A 69 41.07 51.10 61.81
CA SER A 69 41.35 52.07 60.75
C SER A 69 41.83 51.37 59.47
N LEU A 70 41.04 51.46 58.41
CA LEU A 70 41.50 51.18 57.04
C LEU A 70 42.20 52.43 56.49
N PRO A 71 43.31 52.29 55.75
CA PRO A 71 43.80 53.39 54.93
C PRO A 71 42.78 53.64 53.81
N LEU A 72 41.90 54.62 54.00
CA LEU A 72 41.05 55.15 52.94
C LEU A 72 41.94 55.54 51.74
N PRO A 73 41.57 55.18 50.50
CA PRO A 73 42.12 55.85 49.31
C PRO A 73 41.95 57.37 49.52
N GLU A 74 42.96 58.18 49.20
CA GLU A 74 43.02 59.62 49.52
C GLU A 74 41.63 60.27 49.59
N ALA A 75 41.14 60.49 50.82
CA ALA A 75 39.75 60.87 51.05
C ALA A 75 39.43 62.21 50.38
N PHE A 76 38.36 62.24 49.59
CA PHE A 76 37.81 63.49 49.10
C PHE A 76 37.38 64.37 50.29
N VAL A 77 37.97 65.56 50.41
CA VAL A 77 37.60 66.53 51.43
C VAL A 77 36.38 67.32 50.92
N PHE A 78 35.19 66.80 51.17
CA PHE A 78 33.93 67.52 50.93
C PHE A 78 33.39 68.16 52.23
N PRO A 79 32.69 69.31 52.16
CA PRO A 79 31.94 69.85 53.28
C PRO A 79 30.85 68.87 53.77
N GLU A 80 30.66 68.71 55.09
CA GLU A 80 29.75 67.69 55.66
C GLU A 80 28.30 67.77 55.15
N ASN A 81 27.80 68.97 54.86
CA ASN A 81 26.47 69.19 54.31
C ASN A 81 26.33 68.71 52.85
N VAL A 82 27.42 68.76 52.08
CA VAL A 82 27.46 68.28 50.70
C VAL A 82 27.59 66.75 50.68
N VAL A 83 28.35 66.18 51.62
CA VAL A 83 28.49 64.71 51.76
C VAL A 83 27.15 64.05 52.06
N ALA A 84 26.37 64.59 53.00
CA ALA A 84 25.06 64.03 53.35
C ALA A 84 24.06 64.07 52.17
N GLU A 85 24.08 65.14 51.38
CA GLU A 85 23.24 65.28 50.18
C GLU A 85 23.68 64.32 49.07
N LEU A 86 25.00 64.23 48.81
CA LEU A 86 25.56 63.29 47.84
C LEU A 86 25.29 61.84 48.23
N VAL A 87 25.40 61.47 49.51
CA VAL A 87 25.10 60.11 50.00
C VAL A 87 23.61 59.81 49.85
N ALA A 88 22.72 60.75 50.13
CA ALA A 88 21.28 60.55 49.98
C ALA A 88 20.84 60.40 48.51
N GLU A 89 21.40 61.21 47.60
CA GLU A 89 21.15 61.10 46.15
C GLU A 89 21.73 59.78 45.60
N ALA A 90 22.96 59.46 46.01
CA ALA A 90 23.64 58.21 45.69
C ALA A 90 22.82 56.99 46.15
N ASP A 91 22.26 57.04 47.36
CA ASP A 91 21.42 55.97 47.90
C ASP A 91 20.09 55.81 47.17
N SER A 92 19.39 56.91 46.86
CA SER A 92 18.16 56.84 46.07
C SER A 92 18.41 56.25 44.68
N SER A 93 19.52 56.63 44.02
CA SER A 93 19.89 56.08 42.72
C SER A 93 20.30 54.61 42.81
N LEU A 94 20.99 54.24 43.89
CA LEU A 94 21.41 52.86 44.15
C LEU A 94 20.18 51.95 44.33
N GLU A 95 19.21 52.37 45.15
CA GLU A 95 17.99 51.59 45.39
C GLU A 95 17.19 51.36 44.09
N GLU A 96 16.99 52.40 43.27
CA GLU A 96 16.30 52.29 41.98
C GLU A 96 17.00 51.29 41.03
N GLN A 97 18.33 51.38 40.93
CA GLN A 97 19.10 50.53 40.04
C GLN A 97 19.21 49.07 40.53
N VAL A 98 19.28 48.86 41.84
CA VAL A 98 19.33 47.51 42.44
C VAL A 98 18.01 46.75 42.17
N HIS A 99 16.87 47.43 42.26
CA HIS A 99 15.55 46.82 41.99
C HIS A 99 15.39 46.41 40.53
N ARG A 100 15.95 47.18 39.59
CA ARG A 100 15.94 46.86 38.15
C ARG A 100 16.56 45.48 37.84
N TRP A 101 17.54 45.06 38.64
CA TRP A 101 18.26 43.80 38.44
C TRP A 101 17.77 42.67 39.36
N HIS A 102 16.56 42.81 39.92
CA HIS A 102 15.93 41.84 40.80
C HIS A 102 16.73 41.49 42.07
N PHE A 103 17.61 42.38 42.55
CA PHE A 103 18.38 42.13 43.77
C PHE A 103 17.52 42.39 45.02
N ASP A 104 17.18 41.34 45.76
CA ASP A 104 16.45 41.42 47.03
C ASP A 104 17.37 41.20 48.24
N SER A 105 17.60 42.26 49.03
CA SER A 105 18.46 42.21 50.20
C SER A 105 17.93 41.33 51.35
N ASN A 106 16.68 40.87 51.28
CA ASN A 106 16.09 40.00 52.31
C ASN A 106 16.30 38.50 52.03
N GLN A 107 16.86 38.16 50.88
CA GLN A 107 17.13 36.78 50.46
C GLN A 107 18.62 36.46 50.56
N ASP A 108 19.02 35.30 50.05
CA ASP A 108 20.42 34.91 49.96
C ASP A 108 21.21 35.94 49.13
N LEU A 109 22.02 36.74 49.83
CA LEU A 109 22.77 37.85 49.26
C LEU A 109 23.76 37.41 48.18
N TYR A 110 24.36 36.23 48.32
CA TYR A 110 25.30 35.73 47.31
C TYR A 110 24.55 35.32 46.05
N PHE A 111 23.45 34.57 46.21
CA PHE A 111 22.56 34.21 45.10
C PHE A 111 22.06 35.45 44.35
N GLN A 112 21.49 36.40 45.08
CA GLN A 112 20.90 37.63 44.54
C GLN A 112 21.95 38.47 43.80
N PHE A 113 23.16 38.59 44.35
CA PHE A 113 24.25 39.29 43.67
C PHE A 113 24.65 38.59 42.37
N VAL A 114 24.86 37.26 42.40
CA VAL A 114 25.26 36.49 41.21
C VAL A 114 24.22 36.62 40.11
N GLN A 115 22.94 36.41 40.43
CA GLN A 115 21.83 36.53 39.49
C GLN A 115 21.74 37.94 38.89
N ALA A 116 21.68 38.97 39.74
CA ALA A 116 21.55 40.35 39.30
C ALA A 116 22.75 40.78 38.44
N ARG A 117 23.97 40.35 38.80
CA ARG A 117 25.19 40.68 38.06
C ARG A 117 25.20 40.03 36.68
N ILE A 118 24.72 38.79 36.57
CA ILE A 118 24.57 38.09 35.30
C ILE A 118 23.52 38.78 34.42
N PHE A 119 22.35 39.12 34.97
CA PHE A 119 21.31 39.86 34.23
C PHE A 119 21.83 41.20 33.72
N LYS A 120 22.49 41.98 34.57
CA LYS A 120 23.10 43.26 34.19
C LYS A 120 24.11 43.09 33.07
N THR A 121 25.03 42.13 33.20
CA THR A 121 26.07 41.86 32.20
C THR A 121 25.45 41.43 30.86
N ASN A 122 24.48 40.52 30.89
CA ASN A 122 23.77 40.07 29.70
C ASN A 122 23.01 41.20 29.01
N TYR A 123 22.33 42.05 29.78
CA TYR A 123 21.56 43.18 29.24
C TYR A 123 22.42 44.18 28.47
N TYR A 124 23.57 44.58 29.03
CA TYR A 124 24.41 45.60 28.40
C TYR A 124 25.35 45.05 27.34
N LEU A 125 25.88 43.84 27.51
CA LEU A 125 26.83 43.26 26.57
C LEU A 125 26.15 42.42 25.49
N GLY A 126 24.90 42.00 25.69
CA GLY A 126 24.17 41.11 24.77
C GLY A 126 24.77 39.70 24.67
N VAL A 127 25.65 39.31 25.58
CA VAL A 127 26.34 38.01 25.58
C VAL A 127 25.95 37.22 26.83
N LEU A 128 25.74 35.92 26.66
CA LEU A 128 25.58 34.95 27.75
C LEU A 128 26.95 34.34 28.08
N PRO A 129 27.49 34.58 29.28
CA PRO A 129 28.75 33.98 29.71
C PRO A 129 28.67 32.45 29.73
N ALA A 130 29.72 31.78 29.24
CA ALA A 130 29.79 30.32 29.25
C ALA A 130 29.77 29.79 30.69
N PRO A 131 28.85 28.87 31.04
CA PRO A 131 28.75 28.36 32.41
C PRO A 131 30.03 27.69 32.91
N ASP A 132 30.81 27.05 32.04
CA ASP A 132 32.02 26.32 32.42
C ASP A 132 33.14 27.23 32.94
N GLU A 133 33.17 28.51 32.56
CA GLU A 133 34.24 29.44 32.96
C GLU A 133 34.11 29.94 34.40
N ILE A 134 32.87 29.96 34.91
CA ILE A 134 32.50 30.58 36.19
C ILE A 134 31.72 29.63 37.10
N GLY A 135 31.31 28.46 36.62
CA GLY A 135 30.49 27.50 37.36
C GLY A 135 31.13 27.00 38.64
N ASP A 136 32.43 26.68 38.62
CA ASP A 136 33.16 26.26 39.83
C ASP A 136 33.14 27.35 40.91
N LEU A 137 33.23 28.63 40.53
CA LEU A 137 33.21 29.75 41.47
C LEU A 137 31.82 30.00 42.06
N VAL A 138 30.78 29.69 41.30
CA VAL A 138 29.40 29.88 41.72
C VAL A 138 28.94 28.72 42.59
N VAL A 139 29.12 27.48 42.12
CA VAL A 139 28.58 26.26 42.75
C VAL A 139 29.47 25.73 43.87
N ALA A 140 30.81 25.86 43.78
CA ALA A 140 31.73 25.40 44.82
C ALA A 140 32.02 26.46 45.89
N SER A 141 31.36 27.63 45.82
CA SER A 141 31.43 28.67 46.85
C SER A 141 30.89 28.16 48.18
N GLU A 142 31.52 28.55 49.29
CA GLU A 142 31.01 28.29 50.64
C GLU A 142 29.67 29.00 50.92
N PHE A 143 29.37 30.04 50.15
CA PHE A 143 28.11 30.79 50.21
C PHE A 143 27.05 30.26 49.23
N ALA A 144 27.32 29.17 48.51
CA ALA A 144 26.36 28.61 47.57
C ALA A 144 25.18 27.97 48.30
N SER A 145 24.00 28.60 48.21
CA SER A 145 22.76 27.98 48.68
C SER A 145 22.20 26.99 47.67
N LYS A 146 21.29 26.14 48.14
CA LYS A 146 20.50 25.26 47.28
C LYS A 146 19.76 26.04 46.19
N GLN A 147 19.23 27.23 46.52
CA GLN A 147 18.52 28.09 45.58
C GLN A 147 19.45 28.56 44.45
N LEU A 148 20.68 28.97 44.79
CA LEU A 148 21.69 29.32 43.77
C LEU A 148 22.06 28.11 42.92
N THR A 149 22.30 26.95 43.51
CA THR A 149 22.69 25.75 42.74
C THR A 149 21.57 25.25 41.84
N ASP A 150 20.31 25.31 42.29
CA ASP A 150 19.14 24.96 41.51
C ASP A 150 18.93 25.97 40.37
N TRP A 151 18.98 27.28 40.64
CA TRP A 151 18.92 28.31 39.60
C TRP A 151 20.06 28.17 38.58
N TRP A 152 21.28 27.94 39.03
CA TRP A 152 22.44 27.79 38.15
C TRP A 152 22.25 26.60 37.21
N SER A 153 21.99 25.42 37.76
CA SER A 153 21.94 24.17 37.01
C SER A 153 20.65 23.98 36.20
N GLN A 154 19.54 24.57 36.65
CA GLN A 154 18.21 24.34 36.07
C GLN A 154 17.66 25.54 35.31
N PHE A 155 18.15 26.77 35.52
CA PHE A 155 17.74 27.95 34.77
C PHE A 155 18.87 28.49 33.88
N TYR A 156 20.00 28.87 34.49
CA TYR A 156 21.06 29.59 33.77
C TYR A 156 21.79 28.69 32.76
N VAL A 157 22.24 27.50 33.18
CA VAL A 157 22.96 26.55 32.32
C VAL A 157 22.12 26.15 31.09
N PRO A 158 20.83 25.77 31.22
CA PRO A 158 19.96 25.53 30.08
C PRO A 158 19.91 26.68 29.07
N LEU A 159 19.71 27.92 29.52
CA LEU A 159 19.58 29.08 28.63
C LEU A 159 20.92 29.49 27.99
N ALA A 160 22.02 29.41 28.74
CA ALA A 160 23.35 29.67 28.20
C ALA A 160 23.75 28.59 27.18
N GLY A 161 23.40 27.33 27.43
CA GLY A 161 23.62 26.24 26.47
C GLY A 161 22.79 26.41 25.19
N LEU A 162 21.56 26.92 25.28
CA LEU A 162 20.76 27.23 24.09
C LEU A 162 21.41 28.28 23.18
N ALA A 163 22.16 29.23 23.75
CA ALA A 163 22.85 30.27 22.98
C ALA A 163 23.93 29.70 22.03
N GLU A 164 24.36 28.45 22.22
CA GLU A 164 25.24 27.76 21.26
C GLU A 164 24.53 27.39 19.95
N PHE A 165 23.20 27.26 19.98
CA PHE A 165 22.40 26.77 18.84
C PHE A 165 21.61 27.87 18.13
N GLY A 166 21.46 29.05 18.73
CA GLY A 166 20.79 30.18 18.11
C GLY A 166 20.66 31.40 19.01
N ASP A 167 19.94 32.41 18.52
CA ASP A 167 19.72 33.65 19.25
C ASP A 167 18.75 33.42 20.42
N VAL A 168 19.25 33.58 21.64
CA VAL A 168 18.45 33.57 22.87
C VAL A 168 18.16 35.03 23.26
N PRO A 169 16.92 35.38 23.64
CA PRO A 169 16.61 36.73 24.12
C PRO A 169 17.42 37.09 25.36
N LEU A 170 17.46 38.38 25.70
CA LEU A 170 18.05 38.82 26.96
C LEU A 170 17.38 38.10 28.14
N LEU A 171 18.16 37.68 29.13
CA LEU A 171 17.66 36.90 30.27
C LEU A 171 16.53 37.63 31.01
N LEU A 172 16.67 38.95 31.16
CA LEU A 172 15.65 39.78 31.79
C LEU A 172 14.35 39.76 30.98
N ASP A 173 14.45 39.90 29.66
CA ASP A 173 13.28 39.85 28.79
C ASP A 173 12.62 38.47 28.83
N PHE A 174 13.42 37.40 28.80
CA PHE A 174 12.96 36.02 28.88
C PHE A 174 12.12 35.76 30.14
N VAL A 175 12.54 36.32 31.28
CA VAL A 175 11.84 36.16 32.56
C VAL A 175 10.62 37.07 32.67
N ASP A 176 10.74 38.33 32.26
CA ASP A 176 9.74 39.37 32.57
C ASP A 176 8.67 39.54 31.49
N TYR A 177 8.97 39.21 30.22
CA TYR A 177 8.07 39.50 29.09
C TYR A 177 7.55 38.27 28.34
N TYR A 178 8.30 37.17 28.29
CA TYR A 178 7.86 35.97 27.57
C TYR A 178 6.88 35.17 28.41
N SER A 179 5.74 34.79 27.81
CA SER A 179 4.83 33.85 28.43
C SER A 179 5.45 32.45 28.54
N PRO A 180 5.02 31.60 29.49
CA PRO A 180 5.54 30.24 29.64
C PRO A 180 5.49 29.40 28.34
N THR A 181 4.47 29.59 27.51
CA THR A 181 4.34 28.91 26.21
C THR A 181 5.35 29.43 25.18
N GLU A 182 5.62 30.73 25.14
CA GLU A 182 6.63 31.32 24.25
C GLU A 182 8.04 30.92 24.67
N GLN A 183 8.29 30.81 25.97
CA GLN A 183 9.54 30.26 26.51
C GLN A 183 9.77 28.83 25.99
N ILE A 184 8.75 27.95 26.01
CA ILE A 184 8.88 26.60 25.42
C ILE A 184 9.13 26.67 23.91
N GLU A 185 8.42 27.52 23.17
CA GLU A 185 8.61 27.65 21.72
C GLU A 185 10.04 28.10 21.36
N LEU A 186 10.73 28.87 22.21
CA LEU A 186 12.14 29.21 22.01
C LEU A 186 13.05 27.97 22.09
N PHE A 187 12.85 27.11 23.09
CA PHE A 187 13.59 25.83 23.18
C PHE A 187 13.28 24.96 21.96
N VAL A 188 11.99 24.76 21.70
CA VAL A 188 11.50 23.86 20.65
C VAL A 188 11.89 24.35 19.25
N GLY A 189 11.91 25.66 19.03
CA GLY A 189 12.25 26.29 17.75
C GLY A 189 13.71 26.10 17.35
N LEU A 190 14.61 25.86 18.30
CA LEU A 190 16.03 25.59 18.06
C LEU A 190 16.35 24.11 17.86
N MET A 191 15.35 23.22 17.93
CA MET A 191 15.55 21.79 17.74
C MET A 191 15.78 21.41 16.27
N ASP A 192 16.88 20.71 16.05
CA ASP A 192 17.23 20.01 14.82
C ASP A 192 17.46 18.51 15.07
N THR A 193 17.86 17.78 14.02
CA THR A 193 18.09 16.33 14.11
C THR A 193 19.30 15.96 14.96
N SER A 194 20.23 16.87 15.19
CA SER A 194 21.49 16.64 15.89
C SER A 194 21.47 17.04 17.37
N ASN A 195 20.61 17.98 17.75
CA ASN A 195 20.63 18.61 19.06
C ASN A 195 19.36 18.39 19.91
N HIS A 196 18.30 17.79 19.36
CA HIS A 196 17.00 17.67 20.03
C HIS A 196 17.08 17.05 21.44
N ASP A 197 17.81 15.96 21.64
CA ASP A 197 17.93 15.33 22.97
C ASP A 197 18.49 16.28 24.03
N ARG A 198 19.51 17.08 23.67
CA ARG A 198 20.12 18.06 24.57
C ARG A 198 19.17 19.20 24.90
N ILE A 199 18.47 19.72 23.88
CA ILE A 199 17.52 20.81 24.05
C ILE A 199 16.34 20.36 24.91
N VAL A 200 15.81 19.14 24.69
CA VAL A 200 14.72 18.60 25.51
C VAL A 200 15.19 18.33 26.94
N HIS A 201 16.42 17.85 27.14
CA HIS A 201 17.01 17.73 28.47
C HIS A 201 17.01 19.08 29.21
N TRP A 202 17.47 20.14 28.54
CA TRP A 202 17.50 21.50 29.08
C TRP A 202 16.11 22.06 29.34
N LEU A 203 15.15 21.79 28.47
CA LEU A 203 13.74 22.14 28.68
C LEU A 203 13.22 21.48 29.96
N CYS A 204 13.49 20.19 30.18
CA CYS A 204 13.06 19.47 31.37
C CYS A 204 13.71 20.03 32.64
N LYS A 205 14.98 20.43 32.58
CA LYS A 205 15.67 21.12 33.69
C LYS A 205 15.00 22.46 34.00
N TYR A 206 14.74 23.27 32.98
CA TYR A 206 14.05 24.55 33.13
C TYR A 206 12.66 24.42 33.77
N HIS A 207 11.86 23.45 33.32
CA HIS A 207 10.54 23.22 33.91
C HIS A 207 10.60 22.58 35.31
N SER A 208 11.69 21.89 35.65
CA SER A 208 11.93 21.45 37.03
C SER A 208 12.15 22.65 37.97
N TYR A 209 12.82 23.70 37.47
CA TYR A 209 13.02 24.95 38.22
C TYR A 209 11.71 25.73 38.42
N LEU A 210 10.87 25.82 37.38
CA LEU A 210 9.57 26.52 37.48
C LEU A 210 8.59 25.82 38.44
N ASN A 211 8.76 24.52 38.68
CA ASN A 211 7.91 23.71 39.55
C ASN A 211 6.41 23.80 39.17
N ASP A 212 6.12 23.83 37.87
CA ASP A 212 4.76 23.96 37.32
C ASP A 212 4.02 22.61 37.22
N ASN A 213 4.60 21.55 37.78
CA ASN A 213 4.14 20.16 37.70
C ASN A 213 3.91 19.66 36.26
N GLY A 214 4.58 20.23 35.24
CA GLY A 214 4.41 19.84 33.83
C GLY A 214 3.12 20.34 33.18
N THR A 215 2.40 21.28 33.82
CA THR A 215 1.18 21.88 33.26
C THR A 215 1.45 22.70 32.01
N THR A 216 2.52 23.50 32.01
CA THR A 216 2.86 24.37 30.88
C THR A 216 3.27 23.55 29.66
N ILE A 217 4.00 22.45 29.85
CA ILE A 217 4.34 21.52 28.78
C ILE A 217 3.06 20.95 28.15
N ASN A 218 2.09 20.52 28.96
CA ASN A 218 0.82 20.02 28.44
C ASN A 218 0.04 21.09 27.66
N ASP A 219 0.01 22.33 28.15
CA ASP A 219 -0.68 23.43 27.48
C ASP A 219 0.00 23.81 26.17
N TYR A 220 1.34 23.74 26.11
CA TYR A 220 2.11 23.88 24.88
C TYR A 220 1.79 22.76 23.87
N ILE A 221 1.80 21.50 24.31
CA ILE A 221 1.49 20.35 23.45
C ILE A 221 0.05 20.42 22.93
N LEU A 222 -0.90 20.91 23.75
CA LEU A 222 -2.27 21.18 23.32
C LEU A 222 -2.32 22.28 22.25
N SER A 223 -1.57 23.38 22.41
CA SER A 223 -1.46 24.44 21.40
C SER A 223 -0.85 23.95 20.09
N LEU A 224 0.21 23.12 20.19
CA LEU A 224 0.85 22.44 19.07
C LEU A 224 -0.13 21.52 18.34
N GLY A 225 -0.89 20.70 19.09
CA GLY A 225 -1.93 19.84 18.55
C GLY A 225 -3.07 20.62 17.88
N ASN A 226 -3.53 21.71 18.48
CA ASN A 226 -4.54 22.58 17.88
C ASN A 226 -4.05 23.17 16.55
N THR A 227 -2.76 23.53 16.48
CA THR A 227 -2.12 23.97 15.24
C THR A 227 -2.13 22.87 14.17
N ILE A 228 -1.86 21.62 14.55
CA ILE A 228 -1.92 20.46 13.65
C ILE A 228 -3.33 20.22 13.11
N VAL A 229 -4.35 20.31 13.97
CA VAL A 229 -5.75 20.03 13.60
C VAL A 229 -6.36 21.14 12.72
N THR A 230 -5.88 22.37 12.82
CA THR A 230 -6.50 23.54 12.16
C THR A 230 -5.77 24.09 10.93
N LYS A 231 -4.48 23.77 10.74
CA LYS A 231 -3.66 24.35 9.65
C LYS A 231 -3.52 23.44 8.43
N SER A 232 -2.90 23.97 7.37
CA SER A 232 -2.73 23.31 6.07
C SER A 232 -1.64 22.22 6.06
N ALA A 233 -1.75 21.25 5.14
CA ALA A 233 -0.94 20.02 5.06
C ALA A 233 0.59 20.18 5.21
N VAL A 234 1.19 21.22 4.62
CA VAL A 234 2.66 21.42 4.66
C VAL A 234 3.15 21.77 6.07
N GLN A 235 2.32 22.46 6.85
CA GLN A 235 2.65 22.81 8.24
C GLN A 235 2.39 21.66 9.20
N ILE A 236 1.57 20.68 8.80
CA ILE A 236 1.28 19.49 9.61
C ILE A 236 2.54 18.62 9.75
N GLU A 237 3.28 18.38 8.66
CA GLU A 237 4.48 17.53 8.70
C GLU A 237 5.59 18.07 9.61
N SER A 238 5.90 19.36 9.51
CA SER A 238 6.94 19.96 10.37
C SER A 238 6.54 19.98 11.84
N LYS A 239 5.26 20.21 12.15
CA LYS A 239 4.76 20.19 13.53
C LYS A 239 4.64 18.77 14.09
N PHE A 240 4.31 17.76 13.26
CA PHE A 240 4.40 16.35 13.66
C PHE A 240 5.84 15.90 13.88
N GLU A 241 6.80 16.40 13.10
CA GLU A 241 8.22 16.16 13.32
C GLU A 241 8.67 16.70 14.69
N THR A 242 8.27 17.93 15.02
CA THR A 242 8.48 18.50 16.37
C THR A 242 7.84 17.62 17.46
N LEU A 243 6.57 17.22 17.28
CA LEU A 243 5.87 16.37 18.23
C LEU A 243 6.57 15.01 18.40
N THR A 244 7.05 14.43 17.31
CA THR A 244 7.77 13.15 17.32
C THR A 244 9.03 13.27 18.17
N ARG A 245 9.86 14.29 17.93
CA ARG A 245 11.11 14.54 18.69
C ARG A 245 10.86 14.73 20.18
N LEU A 246 9.76 15.40 20.55
CA LEU A 246 9.39 15.58 21.96
C LEU A 246 9.00 14.24 22.59
N VAL A 247 8.14 13.45 21.94
CA VAL A 247 7.67 12.17 22.48
C VAL A 247 8.78 11.11 22.51
N THR A 248 9.75 11.15 21.60
CA THR A 248 10.87 10.19 21.57
C THR A 248 11.88 10.42 22.69
N SER A 249 11.90 11.61 23.31
CA SER A 249 12.86 11.93 24.36
C SER A 249 12.52 11.22 25.68
N SER A 250 13.45 10.40 26.17
CA SER A 250 13.31 9.72 27.46
C SER A 250 13.24 10.70 28.63
N ASP A 251 13.96 11.82 28.53
CA ASP A 251 14.06 12.81 29.60
C ASP A 251 12.72 13.53 29.82
N LEU A 252 12.01 13.85 28.74
CA LEU A 252 10.67 14.44 28.81
C LEU A 252 9.66 13.48 29.46
N LEU A 253 9.65 12.22 29.04
CA LEU A 253 8.74 11.23 29.60
C LEU A 253 9.03 10.98 31.09
N ALA A 254 10.30 10.93 31.48
CA ALA A 254 10.71 10.78 32.88
C ALA A 254 10.32 12.01 33.74
N TYR A 255 10.50 13.22 33.20
CA TYR A 255 10.06 14.46 33.86
C TYR A 255 8.54 14.48 34.08
N LEU A 256 7.76 14.19 33.03
CA LEU A 256 6.30 14.19 33.10
C LEU A 256 5.75 13.07 34.00
N GLN A 257 6.46 11.94 34.09
CA GLN A 257 6.13 10.88 35.04
C GLN A 257 6.35 11.37 36.48
N ALA A 258 7.51 11.99 36.76
CA ALA A 258 7.83 12.52 38.08
C ALA A 258 6.89 13.64 38.51
N SER A 259 6.39 14.44 37.56
CA SER A 259 5.47 15.55 37.82
C SER A 259 3.99 15.15 37.90
N GLY A 260 3.64 13.89 37.57
CA GLY A 260 2.27 13.40 37.50
C GLY A 260 1.47 13.89 36.27
N ALA A 261 2.11 14.56 35.32
CA ALA A 261 1.48 15.13 34.13
C ALA A 261 1.43 14.19 32.91
N LEU A 262 2.10 13.03 33.00
CA LEU A 262 2.27 12.08 31.88
C LEU A 262 0.95 11.62 31.26
N GLN A 263 -0.08 11.31 32.05
CA GLN A 263 -1.34 10.81 31.51
C GLN A 263 -2.03 11.87 30.63
N LYS A 264 -2.10 13.12 31.10
CA LYS A 264 -2.66 14.23 30.32
C LYS A 264 -1.85 14.47 29.04
N PHE A 265 -0.52 14.38 29.11
CA PHE A 265 0.34 14.48 27.93
C PHE A 265 0.00 13.41 26.89
N VAL A 266 -0.04 12.13 27.30
CA VAL A 266 -0.35 11.01 26.41
C VAL A 266 -1.74 11.17 25.81
N SER A 267 -2.75 11.58 26.59
CA SER A 267 -4.10 11.83 26.07
C SER A 267 -4.13 12.91 24.98
N ILE A 268 -3.39 14.02 25.15
CA ILE A 268 -3.32 15.09 24.14
C ILE A 268 -2.62 14.59 22.86
N VAL A 269 -1.53 13.83 23.00
CA VAL A 269 -0.81 13.24 21.85
C VAL A 269 -1.71 12.28 21.07
N LEU A 270 -2.40 11.38 21.77
CA LEU A 270 -3.34 10.44 21.15
C LEU A 270 -4.52 11.15 20.47
N ALA A 271 -5.06 12.20 21.10
CA ALA A 271 -6.11 13.04 20.53
C ALA A 271 -5.64 13.76 19.25
N THR A 272 -4.39 14.25 19.24
CA THR A 272 -3.78 14.92 18.09
C THR A 272 -3.62 13.97 16.91
N ILE A 273 -3.17 12.72 17.16
CA ILE A 273 -3.11 11.68 16.12
C ILE A 273 -4.52 11.38 15.59
N TYR A 274 -5.49 11.17 16.46
CA TYR A 274 -6.85 10.79 16.06
C TYR A 274 -7.57 11.86 15.22
N LEU A 275 -7.44 13.14 15.60
CA LEU A 275 -8.10 14.26 14.93
C LEU A 275 -7.34 14.81 13.72
N CYS A 276 -6.23 14.19 13.31
CA CYS A 276 -5.47 14.65 12.16
C CYS A 276 -6.34 14.66 10.89
N PRO A 277 -6.56 15.84 10.26
CA PRO A 277 -7.57 15.99 9.19
C PRO A 277 -7.13 15.36 7.87
N GLU A 278 -5.88 15.60 7.49
CA GLU A 278 -5.25 15.03 6.30
C GLU A 278 -4.00 14.25 6.74
N VAL A 279 -3.81 13.08 6.14
CA VAL A 279 -2.68 12.21 6.48
C VAL A 279 -1.96 11.86 5.19
N SER A 280 -0.64 12.04 5.15
CA SER A 280 0.26 11.57 4.09
C SER A 280 0.98 10.30 4.56
N LEU A 281 1.62 9.55 3.65
CA LEU A 281 2.39 8.37 4.03
C LEU A 281 3.53 8.72 5.02
N SER A 282 4.17 9.88 4.87
CA SER A 282 5.16 10.41 5.82
C SER A 282 4.55 10.63 7.21
N LEU A 283 3.34 11.20 7.30
CA LEU A 283 2.64 11.38 8.55
C LEU A 283 2.28 10.05 9.23
N TYR A 284 1.85 9.04 8.48
CA TYR A 284 1.60 7.70 9.02
C TYR A 284 2.85 7.09 9.68
N VAL A 285 4.03 7.27 9.07
CA VAL A 285 5.30 6.81 9.66
C VAL A 285 5.57 7.51 10.99
N LYS A 286 5.38 8.83 11.05
CA LYS A 286 5.58 9.63 12.27
C LYS A 286 4.59 9.26 13.38
N MET A 287 3.32 9.07 13.04
CA MET A 287 2.31 8.60 13.99
C MET A 287 2.68 7.23 14.58
N LYS A 288 3.19 6.31 13.75
CA LYS A 288 3.66 5.00 14.24
C LYS A 288 4.88 5.11 15.14
N GLU A 289 5.84 5.97 14.79
CA GLU A 289 7.03 6.23 15.62
C GLU A 289 6.61 6.70 17.01
N ILE A 290 5.71 7.69 17.08
CA ILE A 290 5.10 8.17 18.34
C ILE A 290 4.41 7.03 19.10
N LEU A 291 3.52 6.28 18.45
CA LEU A 291 2.76 5.21 19.10
C LEU A 291 3.66 4.06 19.60
N VAL A 292 4.75 3.75 18.89
CA VAL A 292 5.76 2.78 19.31
C VAL A 292 6.47 3.27 20.57
N CYS A 293 6.89 4.54 20.63
CA CYS A 293 7.47 5.13 21.84
C CYS A 293 6.51 5.06 23.03
N LEU A 294 5.24 5.45 22.83
CA LEU A 294 4.22 5.41 23.88
C LEU A 294 3.93 3.98 24.38
N LYS A 295 4.08 2.96 23.53
CA LYS A 295 3.90 1.56 23.90
C LYS A 295 4.96 1.04 24.88
N PHE A 296 6.14 1.67 24.92
CA PHE A 296 7.23 1.29 25.84
C PHE A 296 7.15 1.99 27.20
N ILE A 297 6.18 2.89 27.40
CA ILE A 297 5.90 3.46 28.73
C ILE A 297 5.41 2.33 29.65
N ASP A 298 5.92 2.32 30.88
CA ASP A 298 5.48 1.36 31.91
C ASP A 298 3.95 1.45 32.11
N PRO A 299 3.22 0.34 31.95
CA PRO A 299 1.76 0.31 32.14
C PRO A 299 1.29 0.86 33.48
N ASP A 300 2.10 0.77 34.54
CA ASP A 300 1.74 1.26 35.88
C ASP A 300 1.65 2.80 35.94
N ASN A 301 2.27 3.52 34.99
CA ASN A 301 2.17 4.97 34.88
C ASN A 301 0.95 5.42 34.04
N LEU A 302 0.31 4.50 33.34
CA LEU A 302 -0.86 4.74 32.50
C LEU A 302 -2.15 4.37 33.23
N ALA A 303 -3.28 4.75 32.66
CA ALA A 303 -4.57 4.32 33.17
C ALA A 303 -4.76 2.80 32.94
N PRO A 304 -5.51 2.11 33.81
CA PRO A 304 -5.80 0.69 33.64
C PRO A 304 -6.54 0.42 32.33
N ASN A 305 -6.27 -0.75 31.74
CA ASN A 305 -6.88 -1.19 30.49
C ASN A 305 -8.41 -1.08 30.57
N THR A 306 -8.96 -0.31 29.63
CA THR A 306 -10.40 -0.07 29.51
C THR A 306 -10.78 -0.19 28.05
N HIS A 307 -11.86 -0.92 27.77
CA HIS A 307 -12.45 -0.93 26.43
C HIS A 307 -13.14 0.42 26.18
N GLN A 308 -12.35 1.39 25.72
CA GLN A 308 -12.86 2.69 25.34
C GLN A 308 -13.24 2.69 23.86
N LYS A 309 -14.47 3.11 23.57
CA LYS A 309 -14.88 3.48 22.22
C LYS A 309 -14.47 4.93 21.95
N LEU A 310 -13.64 5.15 20.94
CA LEU A 310 -13.26 6.48 20.49
C LEU A 310 -14.39 7.07 19.65
N ALA A 311 -14.87 8.24 20.03
CA ALA A 311 -15.88 8.99 19.28
C ALA A 311 -15.35 10.39 19.05
N ARG A 312 -15.48 10.88 17.81
CA ARG A 312 -14.98 12.20 17.43
C ARG A 312 -15.64 13.30 18.27
N LYS A 313 -14.83 14.28 18.67
CA LYS A 313 -15.23 15.51 19.36
C LYS A 313 -14.86 16.74 18.52
N ASP A 314 -15.47 17.88 18.85
CA ASP A 314 -15.34 19.11 18.08
C ASP A 314 -14.03 19.85 18.37
N SER A 315 -13.49 19.71 19.59
CA SER A 315 -12.22 20.31 20.00
C SER A 315 -11.18 19.26 20.42
N LEU A 316 -9.90 19.61 20.26
CA LEU A 316 -8.79 18.76 20.72
C LEU A 316 -8.83 18.55 22.23
N GLN A 317 -9.18 19.59 22.99
CA GLN A 317 -9.28 19.52 24.44
C GLN A 317 -10.35 18.52 24.88
N GLU A 318 -11.56 18.60 24.32
CA GLU A 318 -12.63 17.62 24.62
C GLU A 318 -12.23 16.21 24.21
N MET A 319 -11.53 16.05 23.10
CA MET A 319 -11.03 14.74 22.67
C MET A 319 -10.00 14.20 23.67
N ALA A 320 -9.02 15.01 24.07
CA ALA A 320 -7.99 14.64 25.04
C ALA A 320 -8.60 14.27 26.40
N ASP A 321 -9.55 15.05 26.89
CA ASP A 321 -10.25 14.78 28.16
C ASP A 321 -11.10 13.50 28.08
N SER A 322 -11.58 13.15 26.89
CA SER A 322 -12.32 11.90 26.69
C SER A 322 -11.41 10.68 26.61
N ILE A 323 -10.18 10.80 26.07
CA ILE A 323 -9.26 9.69 25.86
C ILE A 323 -8.63 9.25 27.18
N VAL A 324 -8.82 7.98 27.52
CA VAL A 324 -8.14 7.30 28.61
C VAL A 324 -6.81 6.76 28.08
N PRO A 325 -5.67 7.26 28.58
CA PRO A 325 -4.35 6.88 28.09
C PRO A 325 -3.98 5.52 28.71
N CYS A 326 -4.36 4.43 28.04
CA CYS A 326 -4.04 3.06 28.44
C CYS A 326 -3.40 2.27 27.29
N PRO A 327 -2.68 1.17 27.58
CA PRO A 327 -2.07 0.32 26.55
C PRO A 327 -3.04 -0.15 25.46
N ASP A 328 -4.28 -0.46 25.82
CA ASP A 328 -5.31 -0.88 24.87
C ASP A 328 -5.74 0.24 23.91
N THR A 329 -5.82 1.49 24.39
CA THR A 329 -6.09 2.66 23.54
C THR A 329 -4.96 2.88 22.53
N ILE A 330 -3.70 2.80 22.99
CA ILE A 330 -2.51 2.94 22.13
C ILE A 330 -2.51 1.84 21.05
N LYS A 331 -2.81 0.59 21.44
CA LYS A 331 -2.93 -0.54 20.51
C LYS A 331 -4.04 -0.33 19.49
N THR A 332 -5.20 0.15 19.92
CA THR A 332 -6.35 0.41 19.03
C THR A 332 -6.03 1.52 18.03
N LEU A 333 -5.45 2.62 18.47
CA LEU A 333 -4.99 3.69 17.58
C LEU A 333 -3.89 3.22 16.63
N THR A 334 -2.97 2.37 17.09
CA THR A 334 -1.96 1.75 16.22
C THR A 334 -2.62 0.95 15.09
N GLN A 335 -3.67 0.18 15.38
CA GLN A 335 -4.43 -0.55 14.36
C GLN A 335 -5.13 0.40 13.38
N TYR A 336 -5.69 1.51 13.84
CA TYR A 336 -6.32 2.51 12.96
C TYR A 336 -5.28 3.21 12.06
N VAL A 337 -4.13 3.59 12.61
CA VAL A 337 -3.02 4.19 11.84
C VAL A 337 -2.49 3.20 10.80
N GLU A 338 -2.29 1.94 11.18
CA GLU A 338 -1.87 0.87 10.28
C GLU A 338 -2.90 0.52 9.20
N THR A 339 -4.19 0.68 9.50
CA THR A 339 -5.27 0.47 8.53
C THR A 339 -5.40 1.65 7.58
N GLY A 340 -5.34 2.88 8.10
CA GLY A 340 -5.37 4.11 7.32
C GLY A 340 -4.21 4.20 6.34
N GLU A 341 -3.00 3.82 6.75
CA GLU A 341 -1.83 3.77 5.85
C GLU A 341 -2.04 2.74 4.72
N ARG A 342 -2.53 1.53 5.04
CA ARG A 342 -2.78 0.49 4.04
C ARG A 342 -3.93 0.84 3.09
N LEU A 343 -4.89 1.64 3.55
CA LEU A 343 -6.04 2.12 2.78
C LEU A 343 -5.90 3.57 2.34
N PHE A 344 -4.66 4.07 2.23
CA PHE A 344 -4.37 5.48 1.98
C PHE A 344 -5.14 6.06 0.78
N SER A 345 -5.30 5.27 -0.29
CA SER A 345 -5.99 5.67 -1.52
C SER A 345 -7.49 5.93 -1.38
N ASN A 346 -8.11 5.55 -0.26
CA ASN A 346 -9.49 5.92 0.04
C ASN A 346 -9.64 7.38 0.50
N ASN A 347 -8.54 8.08 0.79
CA ASN A 347 -8.53 9.46 1.29
C ASN A 347 -9.39 9.65 2.55
N MET A 348 -9.38 8.66 3.46
CA MET A 348 -10.07 8.73 4.75
C MET A 348 -9.15 9.33 5.81
N SER A 349 -9.70 10.20 6.65
CA SER A 349 -9.09 10.61 7.92
C SER A 349 -9.10 9.45 8.93
N LEU A 350 -8.26 9.52 9.96
CA LEU A 350 -8.21 8.49 11.00
C LEU A 350 -9.52 8.37 11.79
N ALA A 351 -10.21 9.48 12.01
CA ALA A 351 -11.54 9.47 12.62
C ALA A 351 -12.54 8.66 11.77
N GLN A 352 -12.53 8.83 10.44
CA GLN A 352 -13.38 8.04 9.54
C GLN A 352 -13.02 6.55 9.58
N VAL A 353 -11.72 6.20 9.64
CA VAL A 353 -11.28 4.81 9.80
C VAL A 353 -11.78 4.21 11.12
N ALA A 354 -11.79 4.99 12.19
CA ALA A 354 -12.27 4.57 13.51
C ALA A 354 -13.80 4.43 13.58
N GLU A 355 -14.54 5.08 12.69
CA GLU A 355 -16.01 4.97 12.56
C GLU A 355 -16.45 3.75 11.74
N LEU A 356 -15.57 3.18 10.89
CA LEU A 356 -15.88 2.00 10.05
C LEU A 356 -16.42 0.78 10.83
N PRO A 357 -15.90 0.40 12.02
CA PRO A 357 -16.45 -0.72 12.80
C PRO A 357 -17.95 -0.58 13.12
N ASP A 358 -18.46 0.65 13.21
CA ASP A 358 -19.84 0.94 13.56
C ASP A 358 -20.78 0.84 12.37
N LEU A 359 -20.28 1.07 11.15
CA LEU A 359 -21.06 0.98 9.91
C LEU A 359 -21.66 -0.40 9.67
N ASP A 360 -22.69 -0.47 8.84
CA ASP A 360 -23.29 -1.74 8.45
C ASP A 360 -22.34 -2.57 7.58
N ALA A 361 -22.60 -3.89 7.51
CA ALA A 361 -21.72 -4.83 6.79
C ALA A 361 -21.55 -4.44 5.31
N GLN A 362 -22.63 -3.94 4.67
CA GLN A 362 -22.59 -3.49 3.28
C GLN A 362 -21.73 -2.24 3.11
N ASP A 363 -21.89 -1.25 3.98
CA ASP A 363 -21.10 0.00 3.90
C ASP A 363 -19.60 -0.27 4.12
N GLN A 364 -19.26 -1.17 5.06
CA GLN A 364 -17.87 -1.61 5.24
C GLN A 364 -17.34 -2.28 3.97
N TYR A 365 -18.13 -3.17 3.36
CA TYR A 365 -17.74 -3.84 2.12
C TYR A 365 -17.56 -2.83 0.97
N ASP A 366 -18.46 -1.87 0.81
CA ASP A 366 -18.40 -0.85 -0.25
C ASP A 366 -17.13 0.02 -0.15
N GLN A 367 -16.70 0.37 1.07
CA GLN A 367 -15.43 1.08 1.27
C GLN A 367 -14.20 0.23 0.91
N LEU A 368 -14.25 -1.07 1.22
CA LEU A 368 -13.18 -2.00 0.87
C LEU A 368 -13.15 -2.27 -0.64
N GLU A 369 -14.31 -2.44 -1.27
CA GLU A 369 -14.44 -2.61 -2.71
C GLU A 369 -13.95 -1.37 -3.46
N LYS A 370 -14.34 -0.17 -3.01
CA LYS A 370 -13.84 1.10 -3.55
C LYS A 370 -12.31 1.14 -3.53
N PHE A 371 -11.69 0.78 -2.40
CA PHE A 371 -10.23 0.72 -2.27
C PHE A 371 -9.61 -0.24 -3.28
N VAL A 372 -10.11 -1.47 -3.35
CA VAL A 372 -9.60 -2.50 -4.27
C VAL A 372 -9.74 -2.06 -5.72
N ILE A 373 -10.88 -1.46 -6.08
CA ILE A 373 -11.10 -0.93 -7.44
C ILE A 373 -10.07 0.15 -7.75
N THR A 374 -9.96 1.19 -6.91
CA THR A 374 -9.03 2.31 -7.12
C THR A 374 -7.58 1.84 -7.22
N GLU A 375 -7.11 0.99 -6.31
CA GLU A 375 -5.74 0.48 -6.36
C GLU A 375 -5.49 -0.38 -7.61
N SER A 376 -6.45 -1.26 -7.95
CA SER A 376 -6.32 -2.19 -9.07
C SER A 376 -6.19 -1.55 -10.45
N GLU A 377 -6.47 -0.25 -10.58
CA GLU A 377 -6.29 0.50 -11.82
C GLU A 377 -4.81 0.75 -12.13
N TYR A 378 -3.98 0.88 -11.09
CA TYR A 378 -2.56 1.22 -11.22
C TYR A 378 -1.62 0.00 -11.17
N LEU A 379 -2.11 -1.16 -10.71
CA LEU A 379 -1.30 -2.38 -10.57
C LEU A 379 -1.05 -3.07 -11.92
N LYS A 380 0.23 -3.32 -12.24
CA LYS A 380 0.64 -3.96 -13.51
C LYS A 380 1.34 -5.31 -13.32
N THR A 381 1.92 -5.54 -12.15
CA THR A 381 2.79 -6.71 -11.90
C THR A 381 2.20 -7.64 -10.84
N ALA A 382 2.53 -8.94 -10.91
CA ALA A 382 2.07 -9.92 -9.92
C ALA A 382 2.47 -9.53 -8.49
N ARG A 383 3.69 -9.03 -8.29
CA ARG A 383 4.18 -8.57 -6.98
C ARG A 383 3.34 -7.43 -6.39
N GLN A 384 2.90 -6.49 -7.22
CA GLN A 384 2.02 -5.39 -6.77
C GLN A 384 0.65 -5.91 -6.33
N TRP A 385 0.08 -6.86 -7.08
CA TRP A 385 -1.16 -7.53 -6.72
C TRP A 385 -1.04 -8.36 -5.43
N GLU A 386 0.08 -9.05 -5.23
CA GLU A 386 0.38 -9.73 -3.96
C GLU A 386 0.45 -8.75 -2.79
N GLY A 387 1.05 -7.58 -3.01
CA GLY A 387 1.05 -6.48 -2.03
C GLY A 387 -0.37 -6.09 -1.64
N LEU A 388 -1.25 -5.83 -2.62
CA LEU A 388 -2.65 -5.48 -2.38
C LEU A 388 -3.40 -6.60 -1.61
N LEU A 389 -3.26 -7.86 -2.04
CA LEU A 389 -3.82 -9.02 -1.34
C LEU A 389 -3.34 -9.07 0.11
N SER A 390 -2.03 -8.93 0.34
CA SER A 390 -1.47 -8.96 1.69
C SER A 390 -2.03 -7.85 2.58
N SER A 391 -2.17 -6.63 2.05
CA SER A 391 -2.70 -5.49 2.79
C SER A 391 -4.18 -5.68 3.14
N VAL A 392 -5.02 -6.05 2.17
CA VAL A 392 -6.47 -6.20 2.41
C VAL A 392 -6.76 -7.35 3.36
N TYR A 393 -6.17 -8.53 3.14
CA TYR A 393 -6.43 -9.66 4.04
C TYR A 393 -5.86 -9.44 5.44
N TRP A 394 -4.75 -8.71 5.58
CA TRP A 394 -4.26 -8.30 6.89
C TRP A 394 -5.26 -7.36 7.58
N VAL A 395 -5.78 -6.35 6.87
CA VAL A 395 -6.76 -5.42 7.46
C VAL A 395 -8.01 -6.16 7.93
N VAL A 396 -8.56 -7.08 7.12
CA VAL A 396 -9.77 -7.84 7.47
C VAL A 396 -9.52 -8.86 8.60
N LYS A 397 -8.36 -9.54 8.64
CA LYS A 397 -8.08 -10.61 9.60
C LYS A 397 -7.46 -10.13 10.93
N ASN A 398 -6.67 -9.06 10.90
CA ASN A 398 -5.83 -8.63 12.03
C ASN A 398 -6.34 -7.35 12.73
N THR A 399 -7.41 -6.74 12.23
CA THR A 399 -7.98 -5.51 12.80
C THR A 399 -9.48 -5.67 13.06
N HIS A 400 -10.03 -4.79 13.89
CA HIS A 400 -11.46 -4.72 14.13
C HIS A 400 -12.19 -3.73 13.19
N VAL A 401 -11.48 -3.17 12.19
CA VAL A 401 -12.01 -2.10 11.32
C VAL A 401 -13.09 -2.62 10.37
N PHE A 402 -12.85 -3.77 9.73
CA PHE A 402 -13.79 -4.42 8.81
C PHE A 402 -14.39 -5.69 9.43
N ASN A 403 -14.76 -5.61 10.70
CA ASN A 403 -15.21 -6.73 11.51
C ASN A 403 -16.53 -7.38 11.06
N LYS A 404 -17.33 -6.72 10.21
CA LYS A 404 -18.61 -7.23 9.69
C LYS A 404 -18.50 -7.74 8.25
N VAL A 405 -17.36 -7.54 7.57
CA VAL A 405 -17.14 -8.00 6.20
C VAL A 405 -16.84 -9.50 6.20
N GLN A 406 -17.56 -10.25 5.37
CA GLN A 406 -17.31 -11.69 5.23
C GLN A 406 -16.13 -11.94 4.28
N LEU A 407 -15.19 -12.80 4.69
CA LEU A 407 -14.05 -13.18 3.86
C LEU A 407 -14.46 -13.76 2.51
N ALA A 408 -15.58 -14.50 2.44
CA ALA A 408 -16.12 -15.01 1.19
C ALA A 408 -16.39 -13.90 0.16
N GLN A 409 -16.95 -12.76 0.58
CA GLN A 409 -17.20 -11.62 -0.33
C GLN A 409 -15.88 -11.01 -0.83
N VAL A 410 -14.87 -10.93 0.03
CA VAL A 410 -13.53 -10.45 -0.34
C VAL A 410 -12.86 -11.42 -1.32
N ASP A 411 -13.00 -12.72 -1.10
CA ASP A 411 -12.48 -13.76 -1.99
C ASP A 411 -13.14 -13.67 -3.38
N GLU A 412 -14.47 -13.52 -3.44
CA GLU A 412 -15.23 -13.37 -4.69
C GLU A 412 -14.78 -12.13 -5.47
N LEU A 413 -14.60 -11.00 -4.78
CA LEU A 413 -14.10 -9.76 -5.36
C LEU A 413 -12.71 -9.94 -5.98
N PHE A 414 -11.76 -10.49 -5.22
CA PHE A 414 -10.39 -10.67 -5.70
C PHE A 414 -10.30 -11.71 -6.81
N LEU A 415 -11.00 -12.85 -6.69
CA LEU A 415 -11.02 -13.86 -7.75
C LEU A 415 -11.52 -13.25 -9.05
N SER A 416 -12.65 -12.55 -9.02
CA SER A 416 -13.23 -11.88 -10.19
C SER A 416 -12.27 -10.84 -10.81
N LYS A 417 -11.60 -10.03 -9.98
CA LYS A 417 -10.65 -9.01 -10.46
C LYS A 417 -9.40 -9.63 -11.08
N LEU A 418 -8.81 -10.65 -10.43
CA LEU A 418 -7.64 -11.35 -10.96
C LEU A 418 -7.94 -12.02 -12.31
N LEU A 419 -9.10 -12.66 -12.44
CA LEU A 419 -9.55 -13.25 -13.70
C LEU A 419 -9.74 -12.17 -14.78
N SER A 420 -10.38 -11.05 -14.47
CA SER A 420 -10.60 -9.95 -15.44
C SER A 420 -9.29 -9.35 -15.99
N ARG A 421 -8.20 -9.44 -15.22
CA ARG A 421 -6.86 -9.00 -15.60
C ARG A 421 -5.99 -10.12 -16.20
N ASN A 422 -6.54 -11.32 -16.42
CA ASN A 422 -5.84 -12.51 -16.90
C ASN A 422 -4.65 -12.93 -16.01
N MET A 423 -4.73 -12.69 -14.69
CA MET A 423 -3.67 -12.99 -13.71
C MET A 423 -3.68 -14.46 -13.26
N PHE A 424 -3.87 -15.40 -14.20
CA PHE A 424 -4.13 -16.82 -13.91
C PHE A 424 -3.02 -17.50 -13.09
N ALA A 425 -1.75 -17.17 -13.37
CA ALA A 425 -0.61 -17.71 -12.63
C ALA A 425 -0.62 -17.26 -11.16
N LEU A 426 -0.95 -15.99 -10.89
CA LEU A 426 -1.06 -15.49 -9.53
C LEU A 426 -2.27 -16.09 -8.82
N THR A 427 -3.39 -16.24 -9.54
CA THR A 427 -4.61 -16.88 -9.01
C THR A 427 -4.32 -18.29 -8.49
N THR A 428 -3.64 -19.11 -9.29
CA THR A 428 -3.33 -20.52 -8.95
C THR A 428 -2.22 -20.69 -7.93
N SER A 429 -1.12 -19.94 -8.07
CA SER A 429 0.06 -20.14 -7.22
C SER A 429 -0.02 -19.44 -5.87
N VAL A 430 -0.81 -18.37 -5.75
CA VAL A 430 -0.83 -17.53 -4.54
C VAL A 430 -2.23 -17.34 -3.99
N PHE A 431 -3.19 -16.85 -4.78
CA PHE A 431 -4.51 -16.48 -4.26
C PHE A 431 -5.28 -17.69 -3.72
N LEU A 432 -5.51 -18.71 -4.55
CA LEU A 432 -6.27 -19.90 -4.17
C LEU A 432 -5.64 -20.66 -2.99
N PRO A 433 -4.32 -20.90 -2.92
CA PRO A 433 -3.74 -21.69 -1.82
C PRO A 433 -3.57 -20.92 -0.50
N LYS A 434 -3.34 -19.60 -0.55
CA LYS A 434 -2.93 -18.81 0.63
C LYS A 434 -4.05 -17.94 1.21
N TYR A 435 -4.92 -17.40 0.36
CA TYR A 435 -5.86 -16.35 0.74
C TYR A 435 -7.31 -16.83 0.70
N CYS A 436 -7.70 -17.50 -0.38
CA CYS A 436 -9.07 -17.92 -0.66
C CYS A 436 -9.60 -18.87 0.43
N THR A 437 -10.79 -18.58 0.93
CA THR A 437 -11.55 -19.39 1.89
C THR A 437 -12.84 -19.98 1.32
N LEU A 438 -13.18 -19.63 0.08
CA LEU A 438 -14.31 -20.21 -0.66
C LEU A 438 -14.14 -21.73 -0.81
N ASP A 439 -15.26 -22.44 -0.78
CA ASP A 439 -15.26 -23.86 -1.11
C ASP A 439 -14.99 -24.09 -2.61
N THR A 440 -14.60 -25.31 -2.94
CA THR A 440 -14.26 -25.68 -4.32
C THR A 440 -15.41 -25.46 -5.30
N GLY A 441 -16.67 -25.67 -4.87
CA GLY A 441 -17.84 -25.47 -5.71
C GLY A 441 -18.12 -23.98 -6.01
N GLN A 442 -17.90 -23.10 -5.04
CA GLN A 442 -17.99 -21.64 -5.21
C GLN A 442 -16.90 -21.13 -6.16
N VAL A 443 -15.66 -21.58 -5.97
CA VAL A 443 -14.54 -21.25 -6.86
C VAL A 443 -14.84 -21.71 -8.29
N ASP A 444 -15.27 -22.95 -8.47
CA ASP A 444 -15.60 -23.52 -9.78
C ASP A 444 -16.72 -22.72 -10.47
N LYS A 445 -17.77 -22.36 -9.74
CA LYS A 445 -18.86 -21.53 -10.29
C LYS A 445 -18.33 -20.22 -10.89
N ILE A 446 -17.48 -19.50 -10.16
CA ILE A 446 -16.90 -18.22 -10.61
C ILE A 446 -15.97 -18.42 -11.81
N LEU A 447 -15.13 -19.48 -11.77
CA LEU A 447 -14.23 -19.83 -12.87
C LEU A 447 -15.01 -20.18 -14.15
N ILE A 448 -16.08 -20.96 -14.03
CA ILE A 448 -16.95 -21.36 -15.14
C ILE A 448 -17.68 -20.15 -15.72
N GLU A 449 -18.25 -19.29 -14.87
CA GLU A 449 -18.91 -18.05 -15.31
C GLU A 449 -17.94 -17.14 -16.07
N ALA A 450 -16.71 -16.97 -15.55
CA ALA A 450 -15.65 -16.23 -16.23
C ALA A 450 -15.23 -16.90 -17.55
N ALA A 451 -15.13 -18.23 -17.59
CA ALA A 451 -14.78 -18.97 -18.80
C ALA A 451 -15.80 -18.74 -19.91
N TRP A 452 -17.10 -18.82 -19.60
CA TRP A 452 -18.18 -18.50 -20.54
C TRP A 452 -18.12 -17.03 -20.99
N GLY A 453 -17.86 -16.11 -20.05
CA GLY A 453 -17.68 -14.69 -20.36
C GLY A 453 -16.55 -14.45 -21.36
N PHE A 454 -15.43 -15.14 -21.21
CA PHE A 454 -14.31 -15.08 -22.14
C PHE A 454 -14.63 -15.72 -23.49
N TYR A 455 -15.25 -16.90 -23.50
CA TYR A 455 -15.65 -17.57 -24.73
C TYR A 455 -16.55 -16.67 -25.61
N ARG A 456 -17.56 -16.03 -25.00
CA ARG A 456 -18.48 -15.12 -25.72
C ARG A 456 -17.79 -13.85 -26.24
N LYS A 457 -16.70 -13.41 -25.61
CA LYS A 457 -15.91 -12.24 -26.02
C LYS A 457 -14.82 -12.58 -27.03
N ALA A 458 -14.54 -13.86 -27.25
CA ALA A 458 -13.49 -14.27 -28.17
C ALA A 458 -13.78 -13.83 -29.60
N THR A 459 -12.77 -13.25 -30.26
CA THR A 459 -12.86 -12.74 -31.64
C THR A 459 -12.26 -13.69 -32.66
N ASN A 460 -11.68 -14.80 -32.20
CA ASN A 460 -11.08 -15.84 -33.03
C ASN A 460 -11.36 -17.21 -32.40
N CYS A 461 -11.37 -18.25 -33.24
CA CYS A 461 -11.58 -19.64 -32.82
C CYS A 461 -10.30 -20.35 -32.38
N ASP A 462 -9.14 -19.70 -32.29
CA ASP A 462 -7.90 -20.34 -31.87
C ASP A 462 -7.80 -20.41 -30.33
N PRO A 463 -7.87 -21.60 -29.72
CA PRO A 463 -7.80 -21.76 -28.27
C PRO A 463 -6.46 -21.36 -27.65
N SER A 464 -5.43 -21.13 -28.47
CA SER A 464 -4.13 -20.64 -28.04
C SER A 464 -4.05 -19.11 -27.98
N MET A 465 -5.09 -18.40 -28.43
CA MET A 465 -5.07 -16.94 -28.56
C MET A 465 -6.21 -16.23 -27.81
N GLY A 466 -5.91 -14.98 -27.43
CA GLY A 466 -6.89 -14.01 -26.92
C GLY A 466 -7.78 -14.54 -25.78
N HIS A 467 -9.06 -14.20 -25.82
CA HIS A 467 -10.02 -14.61 -24.80
C HIS A 467 -10.31 -16.11 -24.81
N LEU A 468 -10.14 -16.83 -25.93
CA LEU A 468 -10.39 -18.27 -25.93
C LEU A 468 -9.32 -19.02 -25.12
N LYS A 469 -8.07 -18.56 -25.18
CA LYS A 469 -7.01 -19.00 -24.26
C LYS A 469 -7.36 -18.71 -22.79
N SER A 470 -7.90 -17.52 -22.51
CA SER A 470 -8.35 -17.15 -21.16
C SER A 470 -9.48 -18.07 -20.67
N ALA A 471 -10.46 -18.39 -21.52
CA ALA A 471 -11.53 -19.32 -21.20
C ALA A 471 -10.99 -20.72 -20.86
N ARG A 472 -10.06 -21.23 -21.67
CA ARG A 472 -9.36 -22.49 -21.42
C ARG A 472 -8.58 -22.47 -20.11
N SER A 473 -7.90 -21.36 -19.81
CA SER A 473 -7.13 -21.18 -18.57
C SER A 473 -8.06 -21.24 -17.35
N CYS A 474 -9.24 -20.61 -17.40
CA CYS A 474 -10.24 -20.72 -16.35
C CYS A 474 -10.70 -22.16 -16.11
N LEU A 475 -11.01 -22.90 -17.18
CA LEU A 475 -11.45 -24.31 -17.07
C LEU A 475 -10.35 -25.22 -16.50
N GLN A 476 -9.09 -24.99 -16.88
CA GLN A 476 -7.95 -25.76 -16.34
C GLN A 476 -7.73 -25.55 -14.84
N MET A 477 -8.18 -24.41 -14.30
CA MET A 477 -8.11 -24.13 -12.86
C MET A 477 -9.32 -24.67 -12.10
N ALA A 478 -10.44 -24.92 -12.78
CA ALA A 478 -11.65 -25.45 -12.16
C ALA A 478 -11.47 -26.94 -11.85
N SER A 479 -11.99 -27.39 -10.69
CA SER A 479 -11.96 -28.80 -10.30
C SER A 479 -13.05 -29.62 -10.99
N SER A 480 -14.18 -28.96 -11.27
CA SER A 480 -15.28 -29.48 -12.06
C SER A 480 -15.40 -28.68 -13.34
N GLY A 481 -15.16 -29.36 -14.47
CA GLY A 481 -15.30 -28.76 -15.80
C GLY A 481 -16.76 -28.63 -16.21
N THR A 482 -17.04 -27.70 -17.11
CA THR A 482 -18.26 -27.79 -17.92
C THR A 482 -17.92 -28.57 -19.18
N LEU A 483 -18.28 -29.86 -19.20
CA LEU A 483 -18.09 -30.72 -20.38
C LEU A 483 -18.54 -29.99 -21.65
N GLN A 484 -19.67 -29.29 -21.59
CA GLN A 484 -20.17 -28.46 -22.68
C GLN A 484 -19.12 -27.46 -23.22
N LEU A 485 -18.54 -26.61 -22.38
CA LEU A 485 -17.61 -25.57 -22.83
C LEU A 485 -16.27 -26.17 -23.29
N GLU A 486 -15.80 -27.22 -22.63
CA GLU A 486 -14.61 -27.96 -23.05
C GLU A 486 -14.77 -28.52 -24.46
N GLN A 487 -15.93 -29.10 -24.75
CA GLN A 487 -16.26 -29.67 -26.07
C GLN A 487 -16.39 -28.58 -27.13
N LEU A 488 -16.94 -27.40 -26.80
CA LEU A 488 -16.93 -26.25 -27.70
C LEU A 488 -15.52 -25.77 -28.03
N ILE A 489 -14.64 -25.65 -27.02
CA ILE A 489 -13.25 -25.24 -27.24
C ILE A 489 -12.49 -26.28 -28.08
N ALA A 490 -12.74 -27.58 -27.87
CA ALA A 490 -12.20 -28.65 -28.71
C ALA A 490 -12.70 -28.53 -30.17
N ALA A 491 -14.00 -28.30 -30.36
CA ALA A 491 -14.56 -28.02 -31.69
C ALA A 491 -13.90 -26.79 -32.33
N ASN A 492 -13.70 -25.70 -31.59
CA ASN A 492 -13.02 -24.51 -32.10
C ASN A 492 -11.59 -24.80 -32.60
N GLN A 493 -10.85 -25.68 -31.91
CA GLN A 493 -9.53 -26.14 -32.36
C GLN A 493 -9.61 -26.86 -33.71
N GLU A 494 -10.56 -27.80 -33.85
CA GLU A 494 -10.74 -28.59 -35.07
C GLU A 494 -11.25 -27.73 -36.25
N LEU A 495 -12.06 -26.70 -35.96
CA LEU A 495 -12.52 -25.75 -36.95
C LEU A 495 -11.39 -24.99 -37.66
N LEU A 496 -10.20 -24.89 -37.05
CA LEU A 496 -9.04 -24.24 -37.66
C LEU A 496 -8.50 -25.01 -38.89
N HIS A 497 -8.82 -26.30 -39.02
CA HIS A 497 -8.45 -27.10 -40.19
C HIS A 497 -9.24 -26.70 -41.44
N TRP A 498 -10.38 -26.03 -41.27
CA TRP A 498 -11.34 -25.78 -42.34
C TRP A 498 -11.44 -24.29 -42.69
N LYS A 499 -11.65 -24.00 -43.97
CA LYS A 499 -12.12 -22.66 -44.36
C LYS A 499 -13.57 -22.51 -43.94
N LEU A 500 -13.83 -21.66 -42.96
CA LEU A 500 -15.20 -21.45 -42.46
C LEU A 500 -15.53 -19.97 -42.27
N PHE A 501 -16.63 -19.55 -42.90
CA PHE A 501 -17.27 -18.27 -42.67
C PHE A 501 -18.77 -18.39 -42.98
N PHE A 502 -19.63 -17.85 -42.10
CA PHE A 502 -21.07 -17.79 -42.38
C PHE A 502 -21.39 -16.65 -43.36
N GLN A 503 -20.65 -15.55 -43.32
CA GLN A 503 -20.76 -14.44 -44.25
C GLN A 503 -19.41 -14.18 -44.93
N PRO A 504 -19.38 -14.03 -46.27
CA PRO A 504 -18.13 -13.74 -46.99
C PRO A 504 -17.41 -12.52 -46.41
N GLY A 505 -16.12 -12.67 -46.11
CA GLY A 505 -15.28 -11.59 -45.59
C GLY A 505 -15.41 -11.32 -44.09
N VAL A 506 -16.30 -12.01 -43.36
CA VAL A 506 -16.44 -11.88 -41.90
C VAL A 506 -15.77 -13.10 -41.23
N PRO A 507 -14.71 -12.90 -40.43
CA PRO A 507 -14.10 -13.99 -39.65
C PRO A 507 -15.09 -14.59 -38.66
N ILE A 508 -15.09 -15.91 -38.55
CA ILE A 508 -15.94 -16.61 -37.60
C ILE A 508 -15.44 -16.48 -36.16
N LYS A 509 -16.36 -16.25 -35.24
CA LYS A 509 -16.11 -16.16 -33.80
C LYS A 509 -16.71 -17.36 -33.07
N PRO A 510 -16.19 -17.72 -31.89
CA PRO A 510 -16.78 -18.77 -31.05
C PRO A 510 -18.25 -18.50 -30.68
N LEU A 511 -18.64 -17.23 -30.54
CA LEU A 511 -20.03 -16.84 -30.31
C LEU A 511 -20.94 -17.22 -31.49
N ASP A 512 -20.48 -17.04 -32.74
CA ASP A 512 -21.28 -17.37 -33.93
C ASP A 512 -21.57 -18.88 -34.00
N ILE A 513 -20.59 -19.71 -33.60
CA ILE A 513 -20.76 -21.16 -33.49
C ILE A 513 -21.81 -21.49 -32.42
N LEU A 514 -21.71 -20.87 -31.24
CA LEU A 514 -22.65 -21.05 -30.14
C LEU A 514 -24.08 -20.66 -30.54
N GLU A 515 -24.24 -19.57 -31.30
CA GLU A 515 -25.54 -19.07 -31.76
C GLU A 515 -26.17 -19.93 -32.87
N THR A 516 -25.37 -20.72 -33.58
CA THR A 516 -25.88 -21.61 -34.64
C THR A 516 -26.85 -22.66 -34.08
N LYS A 517 -26.61 -23.15 -32.86
CA LYS A 517 -27.37 -24.19 -32.13
C LYS A 517 -27.51 -25.55 -32.83
N ASP A 518 -27.15 -25.65 -34.10
CA ASP A 518 -27.26 -26.83 -34.94
C ASP A 518 -25.86 -27.21 -35.49
N PRO A 519 -25.26 -28.29 -34.95
CA PRO A 519 -23.95 -28.78 -35.39
C PRO A 519 -23.87 -29.07 -36.89
N LEU A 520 -24.94 -29.60 -37.51
CA LEU A 520 -24.92 -30.02 -38.91
C LEU A 520 -24.86 -28.82 -39.86
N LYS A 521 -25.38 -27.65 -39.45
CA LYS A 521 -25.24 -26.42 -40.25
C LYS A 521 -23.79 -25.97 -40.36
N VAL A 522 -23.02 -26.10 -39.28
CA VAL A 522 -21.60 -25.76 -39.28
C VAL A 522 -20.86 -26.68 -40.26
N VAL A 523 -21.12 -27.98 -40.18
CA VAL A 523 -20.45 -28.97 -41.04
C VAL A 523 -20.89 -28.86 -42.50
N SER A 524 -22.18 -28.64 -42.78
CA SER A 524 -22.67 -28.36 -44.14
C SER A 524 -21.94 -27.16 -44.74
N ARG A 525 -21.74 -26.09 -43.96
CA ARG A 525 -21.02 -24.92 -44.42
C ARG A 525 -19.54 -25.21 -44.72
N ILE A 526 -18.91 -26.10 -43.95
CA ILE A 526 -17.55 -26.57 -44.24
C ILE A 526 -17.51 -27.29 -45.58
N LEU A 527 -18.43 -28.23 -45.83
CA LEU A 527 -18.51 -28.97 -47.10
C LEU A 527 -18.70 -28.03 -48.31
N GLU A 528 -19.52 -26.99 -48.18
CA GLU A 528 -19.72 -25.97 -49.22
C GLU A 528 -18.45 -25.18 -49.56
N LEU A 529 -17.64 -24.85 -48.54
CA LEU A 529 -16.49 -23.98 -48.68
C LEU A 529 -15.17 -24.72 -48.99
N ASN A 530 -15.15 -26.03 -48.76
CA ASN A 530 -13.95 -26.87 -48.85
C ASN A 530 -14.24 -28.08 -49.75
N GLY A 531 -13.91 -27.96 -51.04
CA GLY A 531 -14.34 -28.92 -52.07
C GLY A 531 -13.94 -30.38 -51.85
N ASN A 532 -12.93 -30.68 -51.04
CA ASN A 532 -12.50 -32.06 -50.74
C ASN A 532 -12.87 -32.53 -49.32
N ALA A 533 -13.53 -31.70 -48.50
CA ALA A 533 -13.77 -32.02 -47.09
C ALA A 533 -14.59 -33.30 -46.89
N TYR A 534 -15.44 -33.69 -47.84
CA TYR A 534 -16.21 -34.94 -47.78
C TYR A 534 -15.32 -36.19 -47.67
N LYS A 535 -14.08 -36.13 -48.17
CA LYS A 535 -13.11 -37.24 -48.12
C LYS A 535 -12.54 -37.46 -46.72
N GLU A 536 -12.58 -36.45 -45.86
CA GLU A 536 -12.05 -36.45 -44.50
C GLU A 536 -13.16 -36.72 -43.49
N THR A 537 -14.00 -37.73 -43.76
CA THR A 537 -15.23 -38.02 -43.01
C THR A 537 -14.96 -38.21 -41.52
N GLU A 538 -13.86 -38.87 -41.14
CA GLU A 538 -13.50 -39.11 -39.74
C GLU A 538 -13.25 -37.80 -38.96
N LEU A 539 -12.59 -36.81 -39.57
CA LEU A 539 -12.36 -35.50 -38.95
C LEU A 539 -13.66 -34.72 -38.80
N LEU A 540 -14.55 -34.79 -39.80
CA LEU A 540 -15.87 -34.18 -39.72
C LEU A 540 -16.75 -34.84 -38.67
N GLU A 541 -16.64 -36.16 -38.49
CA GLU A 541 -17.35 -36.90 -37.43
C GLU A 541 -16.86 -36.50 -36.04
N SER A 542 -15.54 -36.40 -35.84
CA SER A 542 -14.95 -35.89 -34.58
C SER A 542 -15.48 -34.49 -34.26
N LEU A 543 -15.44 -33.59 -35.24
CA LEU A 543 -15.95 -32.22 -35.10
C LEU A 543 -17.44 -32.20 -34.79
N LEU A 544 -18.23 -33.02 -35.47
CA LEU A 544 -19.66 -33.08 -35.22
C LEU A 544 -19.97 -33.56 -33.80
N LEU A 545 -19.22 -34.52 -33.27
CA LEU A 545 -19.37 -34.99 -31.89
C LEU A 545 -19.05 -33.87 -30.89
N HIS A 546 -17.91 -33.19 -31.04
CA HIS A 546 -17.53 -32.06 -30.19
C HIS A 546 -18.58 -30.93 -30.26
N LEU A 547 -19.04 -30.57 -31.46
CA LEU A 547 -20.10 -29.58 -31.65
C LEU A 547 -21.43 -30.02 -31.04
N SER A 548 -21.79 -31.30 -31.15
CA SER A 548 -23.05 -31.82 -30.61
C SER A 548 -23.05 -31.79 -29.09
N ALA A 549 -21.96 -32.24 -28.45
CA ALA A 549 -21.80 -32.15 -27.01
C ALA A 549 -21.74 -30.69 -26.53
N GLY A 550 -21.03 -29.83 -27.25
CA GLY A 550 -20.87 -28.42 -26.89
C GLY A 550 -22.13 -27.56 -27.09
N LEU A 551 -22.95 -27.86 -28.09
CA LEU A 551 -24.22 -27.19 -28.36
C LEU A 551 -25.41 -27.86 -27.66
N ASN A 552 -25.16 -28.91 -26.86
CA ASN A 552 -26.19 -29.74 -26.22
C ASN A 552 -27.22 -30.29 -27.24
N SER A 553 -26.77 -30.67 -28.44
CA SER A 553 -27.60 -31.32 -29.45
C SER A 553 -27.85 -32.79 -29.08
N GLN A 554 -29.12 -33.21 -29.08
CA GLN A 554 -29.56 -34.56 -28.75
C GLN A 554 -29.83 -35.41 -30.02
N ASP A 555 -29.26 -35.03 -31.17
CA ASP A 555 -29.50 -35.73 -32.43
C ASP A 555 -28.67 -37.02 -32.53
N GLU A 556 -29.24 -38.13 -32.06
CA GLU A 556 -28.62 -39.47 -32.10
C GLU A 556 -28.24 -39.91 -33.52
N MET A 557 -28.86 -39.33 -34.56
CA MET A 557 -28.61 -39.67 -35.97
C MET A 557 -27.65 -38.70 -36.66
N ALA A 558 -27.01 -37.78 -35.93
CA ALA A 558 -26.16 -36.74 -36.49
C ALA A 558 -25.02 -37.31 -37.37
N THR A 559 -24.34 -38.37 -36.92
CA THR A 559 -23.25 -39.01 -37.68
C THR A 559 -23.74 -39.58 -39.01
N ILE A 560 -24.93 -40.19 -39.03
CA ILE A 560 -25.51 -40.72 -40.27
C ILE A 560 -25.93 -39.59 -41.20
N LYS A 561 -26.53 -38.52 -40.66
CA LYS A 561 -26.88 -37.32 -41.41
C LYS A 561 -25.64 -36.66 -42.02
N LEU A 562 -24.51 -36.63 -41.31
CA LEU A 562 -23.24 -36.16 -41.84
C LEU A 562 -22.75 -37.02 -43.01
N ARG A 563 -22.79 -38.35 -42.89
CA ARG A 563 -22.41 -39.25 -44.00
C ARG A 563 -23.29 -39.05 -45.22
N LEU A 564 -24.59 -38.86 -45.02
CA LEU A 564 -25.52 -38.53 -46.11
C LEU A 564 -25.20 -37.18 -46.76
N LEU A 565 -24.84 -36.16 -45.96
CA LEU A 565 -24.36 -34.88 -46.50
C LEU A 565 -23.05 -35.07 -47.30
N CYS A 566 -22.07 -35.79 -46.77
CA CYS A 566 -20.82 -36.08 -47.47
C CYS A 566 -21.09 -36.80 -48.81
N LEU A 567 -22.05 -37.73 -48.83
CA LEU A 567 -22.48 -38.40 -50.05
C LEU A 567 -23.07 -37.41 -51.06
N ASP A 568 -23.98 -36.52 -50.65
CA ASP A 568 -24.59 -35.52 -51.54
C ASP A 568 -23.52 -34.61 -52.18
N PHE A 569 -22.46 -34.24 -51.44
CA PHE A 569 -21.33 -33.47 -51.99
C PHE A 569 -20.41 -34.30 -52.90
N ALA A 570 -20.13 -35.54 -52.51
CA ALA A 570 -19.25 -36.43 -53.27
C ALA A 570 -19.87 -36.82 -54.62
N ILE A 571 -21.21 -37.01 -54.69
CA ILE A 571 -21.92 -37.47 -55.90
C ILE A 571 -21.62 -36.58 -57.11
N ALA A 572 -21.44 -35.28 -56.90
CA ALA A 572 -21.16 -34.33 -57.96
C ALA A 572 -19.70 -34.36 -58.46
N GLN A 573 -18.77 -35.01 -57.76
CA GLN A 573 -17.32 -34.81 -57.96
C GLN A 573 -16.48 -36.10 -57.99
N ASP A 574 -16.84 -37.14 -57.23
CA ASP A 574 -15.98 -38.31 -57.00
C ASP A 574 -16.80 -39.61 -56.92
N PHE A 575 -16.86 -40.33 -58.05
CA PHE A 575 -17.61 -41.58 -58.17
C PHE A 575 -17.14 -42.65 -57.17
N GLY A 576 -15.82 -42.83 -57.03
CA GLY A 576 -15.24 -43.90 -56.21
C GLY A 576 -15.59 -43.73 -54.73
N HIS A 577 -15.40 -42.52 -54.21
CA HIS A 577 -15.75 -42.23 -52.82
C HIS A 577 -17.27 -42.31 -52.58
N SER A 578 -18.08 -41.74 -53.48
CA SER A 578 -19.54 -41.82 -53.40
C SER A 578 -20.06 -43.24 -53.41
N LEU A 579 -19.51 -44.11 -54.27
CA LEU A 579 -19.89 -45.52 -54.35
C LEU A 579 -19.63 -46.25 -53.04
N GLN A 580 -18.42 -46.11 -52.49
CA GLN A 580 -18.05 -46.76 -51.24
C GLN A 580 -18.94 -46.30 -50.08
N LEU A 581 -19.19 -44.99 -49.99
CA LEU A 581 -20.02 -44.40 -48.94
C LEU A 581 -21.49 -44.82 -49.08
N ALA A 582 -22.03 -44.81 -50.31
CA ALA A 582 -23.39 -45.25 -50.60
C ALA A 582 -23.61 -46.73 -50.27
N LEU A 583 -22.68 -47.62 -50.66
CA LEU A 583 -22.76 -49.05 -50.31
C LEU A 583 -22.72 -49.26 -48.79
N THR A 584 -21.86 -48.53 -48.09
CA THR A 584 -21.77 -48.59 -46.62
C THR A 584 -23.08 -48.16 -45.96
N LEU A 585 -23.70 -47.07 -46.44
CA LEU A 585 -24.99 -46.59 -45.94
C LEU A 585 -26.13 -47.56 -46.25
N ILE A 586 -26.17 -48.17 -47.44
CA ILE A 586 -27.16 -49.20 -47.77
C ILE A 586 -27.00 -50.41 -46.85
N ASP A 587 -25.78 -50.91 -46.65
CA ASP A 587 -25.54 -52.06 -45.78
C ASP A 587 -25.93 -51.76 -44.33
N LEU A 588 -25.67 -50.55 -43.83
CA LEU A 588 -26.17 -50.10 -42.53
C LEU A 588 -27.70 -50.09 -42.46
N ALA A 589 -28.38 -49.53 -43.47
CA ALA A 589 -29.84 -49.51 -43.53
C ALA A 589 -30.44 -50.93 -43.55
N VAL A 590 -29.91 -51.81 -44.39
CA VAL A 590 -30.38 -53.20 -44.50
C VAL A 590 -30.26 -53.93 -43.16
N ASN A 591 -29.13 -53.77 -42.46
CA ASN A 591 -28.92 -54.36 -41.15
C ASN A 591 -29.83 -53.73 -40.08
N ALA A 592 -30.15 -52.44 -40.21
CA ALA A 592 -31.02 -51.70 -39.29
C ALA A 592 -32.52 -51.95 -39.53
N LYS A 593 -32.92 -52.53 -40.66
CA LYS A 593 -34.32 -52.62 -41.11
C LYS A 593 -35.30 -53.15 -40.05
N THR A 594 -34.89 -54.10 -39.22
CA THR A 594 -35.73 -54.67 -38.15
C THR A 594 -35.45 -54.06 -36.78
N ASN A 595 -34.23 -53.58 -36.54
CA ASN A 595 -33.74 -53.22 -35.20
C ASN A 595 -33.80 -51.72 -34.94
N ASP A 596 -33.67 -50.90 -35.97
CA ASP A 596 -33.75 -49.44 -35.93
C ASP A 596 -34.49 -48.91 -37.18
N PRO A 597 -35.84 -48.88 -37.13
CA PRO A 597 -36.64 -48.44 -38.26
C PRO A 597 -36.47 -46.94 -38.57
N LYS A 598 -36.01 -46.13 -37.59
CA LYS A 598 -35.75 -44.70 -37.82
C LYS A 598 -34.50 -44.52 -38.69
N LEU A 599 -33.44 -45.25 -38.39
CA LEU A 599 -32.22 -45.26 -39.21
C LEU A 599 -32.51 -45.76 -40.64
N PHE A 600 -33.27 -46.86 -40.75
CA PHE A 600 -33.70 -47.37 -42.05
C PHE A 600 -34.49 -46.31 -42.82
N GLY A 601 -35.47 -45.66 -42.19
CA GLY A 601 -36.28 -44.61 -42.80
C GLY A 601 -35.44 -43.42 -43.28
N LEU A 602 -34.51 -42.93 -42.45
CA LEU A 602 -33.63 -41.80 -42.80
C LEU A 602 -32.79 -42.05 -44.06
N ILE A 603 -32.21 -43.25 -44.18
CA ILE A 603 -31.41 -43.62 -45.35
C ILE A 603 -32.31 -43.92 -46.55
N GLN A 604 -33.46 -44.57 -46.33
CA GLN A 604 -34.45 -44.84 -47.37
C GLN A 604 -34.98 -43.54 -47.98
N GLU A 605 -35.22 -42.47 -47.21
CA GLU A 605 -35.64 -41.16 -47.73
C GLU A 605 -34.62 -40.57 -48.73
N ARG A 606 -33.35 -40.98 -48.64
CA ARG A 606 -32.25 -40.54 -49.52
C ARG A 606 -31.94 -41.52 -50.66
N TRP A 607 -32.82 -42.50 -50.92
CA TRP A 607 -32.65 -43.48 -52.00
C TRP A 607 -32.42 -42.81 -53.36
N PHE A 608 -33.08 -41.68 -53.61
CA PHE A 608 -32.99 -40.98 -54.89
C PHE A 608 -31.61 -40.35 -55.09
N SER A 609 -31.00 -39.76 -54.06
CA SER A 609 -29.60 -39.29 -54.13
C SER A 609 -28.65 -40.43 -54.51
N ILE A 610 -28.81 -41.60 -53.89
CA ILE A 610 -28.02 -42.80 -54.21
C ILE A 610 -28.29 -43.29 -55.63
N PHE A 611 -29.53 -43.18 -56.13
CA PHE A 611 -29.88 -43.50 -57.51
C PHE A 611 -29.24 -42.53 -58.53
N GLN A 612 -29.13 -41.23 -58.20
CA GLN A 612 -28.49 -40.23 -59.07
C GLN A 612 -27.00 -40.50 -59.28
N LEU A 613 -26.30 -41.08 -58.31
CA LEU A 613 -24.90 -41.51 -58.45
C LEU A 613 -24.68 -42.40 -59.69
N VAL A 614 -25.66 -43.25 -60.01
CA VAL A 614 -25.59 -44.15 -61.16
C VAL A 614 -25.81 -43.40 -62.48
N LYS A 615 -26.60 -42.33 -62.45
CA LYS A 615 -26.96 -41.51 -63.61
C LYS A 615 -25.98 -40.38 -63.92
N ASN A 616 -25.11 -40.03 -63.00
CA ASN A 616 -24.12 -38.99 -63.22
C ASN A 616 -23.06 -39.44 -64.22
N ASP A 617 -22.80 -38.57 -65.20
CA ASP A 617 -21.72 -38.67 -66.15
C ASP A 617 -20.47 -38.04 -65.51
N TYR A 618 -19.47 -38.88 -65.20
CA TYR A 618 -18.18 -38.42 -64.70
C TYR A 618 -17.25 -38.08 -65.87
N ALA A 619 -16.20 -37.29 -65.63
CA ALA A 619 -15.33 -36.76 -66.68
C ALA A 619 -14.56 -37.83 -67.49
N GLU A 620 -14.51 -39.06 -66.98
CA GLU A 620 -13.85 -40.20 -67.62
C GLU A 620 -14.88 -41.10 -68.33
N PRO A 621 -14.57 -41.65 -69.51
CA PRO A 621 -15.46 -42.57 -70.20
C PRO A 621 -15.76 -43.80 -69.33
N GLU A 622 -17.02 -44.24 -69.30
CA GLU A 622 -17.44 -45.36 -68.45
C GLU A 622 -16.72 -46.66 -68.85
N GLU A 623 -15.74 -47.05 -68.05
CA GLU A 623 -15.04 -48.33 -68.21
C GLU A 623 -15.92 -49.50 -67.75
N HIS A 624 -15.63 -50.70 -68.25
CA HIS A 624 -16.35 -51.94 -67.88
C HIS A 624 -16.44 -52.14 -66.35
N GLU A 625 -15.38 -51.77 -65.60
CA GLU A 625 -15.36 -51.86 -64.14
C GLU A 625 -16.35 -50.88 -63.49
N GLN A 626 -16.43 -49.63 -63.96
CA GLN A 626 -17.36 -48.62 -63.42
C GLN A 626 -18.82 -49.02 -63.67
N LEU A 627 -19.15 -49.54 -64.85
CA LEU A 627 -20.48 -50.08 -65.17
C LEU A 627 -20.84 -51.26 -64.24
N THR A 628 -19.89 -52.17 -63.99
CA THR A 628 -20.08 -53.29 -63.06
C THR A 628 -20.35 -52.79 -61.64
N GLN A 629 -19.63 -51.76 -61.20
CA GLN A 629 -19.82 -51.13 -59.90
C GLN A 629 -21.18 -50.42 -59.78
N LYS A 630 -21.62 -49.69 -60.83
CA LYS A 630 -22.96 -49.07 -60.91
C LYS A 630 -24.08 -50.11 -60.84
N LEU A 631 -23.96 -51.22 -61.56
CA LEU A 631 -24.93 -52.34 -61.49
C LEU A 631 -25.00 -52.96 -60.10
N ARG A 632 -23.85 -53.14 -59.43
CA ARG A 632 -23.79 -53.64 -58.04
C ARG A 632 -24.50 -52.68 -57.07
N LEU A 633 -24.32 -51.37 -57.25
CA LEU A 633 -24.98 -50.37 -56.42
C LEU A 633 -26.51 -50.44 -56.60
N LEU A 634 -27.01 -50.50 -57.84
CA LEU A 634 -28.45 -50.63 -58.12
C LEU A 634 -29.05 -51.90 -57.51
N GLN A 635 -28.35 -53.04 -57.60
CA GLN A 635 -28.78 -54.30 -56.97
C GLN A 635 -28.94 -54.16 -55.45
N ARG A 636 -27.98 -53.49 -54.80
CA ARG A 636 -28.04 -53.21 -53.37
C ARG A 636 -29.14 -52.21 -53.02
N LEU A 637 -29.31 -51.16 -53.84
CA LEU A 637 -30.30 -50.11 -53.64
C LEU A 637 -31.74 -50.65 -53.63
N MET A 638 -32.04 -51.69 -54.43
CA MET A 638 -33.35 -52.35 -54.42
C MET A 638 -33.78 -52.90 -53.04
N LEU A 639 -32.82 -53.14 -52.13
CA LEU A 639 -33.13 -53.65 -50.78
C LEU A 639 -33.75 -52.58 -49.87
N ILE A 640 -33.54 -51.30 -50.20
CA ILE A 640 -33.96 -50.16 -49.36
C ILE A 640 -34.92 -49.21 -50.07
N VAL A 641 -35.00 -49.22 -51.40
CA VAL A 641 -35.87 -48.32 -52.16
C VAL A 641 -37.36 -48.53 -51.81
N PRO A 642 -38.19 -47.47 -51.74
CA PRO A 642 -39.63 -47.65 -51.59
C PRO A 642 -40.21 -48.46 -52.74
N THR A 643 -41.18 -49.32 -52.44
CA THR A 643 -41.67 -50.34 -53.38
C THR A 643 -42.24 -49.76 -54.67
N GLU A 644 -42.81 -48.55 -54.62
CA GLU A 644 -43.32 -47.83 -55.80
C GLU A 644 -42.25 -47.44 -56.82
N PHE A 645 -40.96 -47.40 -56.45
CA PHE A 645 -39.88 -47.00 -57.34
C PHE A 645 -38.99 -48.17 -57.81
N ASN A 646 -39.32 -49.40 -57.43
CA ASN A 646 -38.56 -50.60 -57.84
C ASN A 646 -38.45 -50.73 -59.36
N THR A 647 -39.51 -50.40 -60.10
CA THR A 647 -39.52 -50.45 -61.57
C THR A 647 -38.47 -49.52 -62.17
N ASN A 648 -38.35 -48.30 -61.64
CA ASN A 648 -37.40 -47.30 -62.15
C ASN A 648 -35.95 -47.73 -61.93
N VAL A 649 -35.66 -48.36 -60.78
CA VAL A 649 -34.32 -48.89 -60.47
C VAL A 649 -33.99 -50.09 -61.38
N LEU A 650 -34.96 -50.98 -61.61
CA LEU A 650 -34.82 -52.14 -62.49
C LEU A 650 -34.61 -51.75 -63.96
N GLU A 651 -35.35 -50.76 -64.47
CA GLU A 651 -35.20 -50.26 -65.83
C GLU A 651 -33.79 -49.68 -66.06
N GLN A 652 -33.29 -48.89 -65.11
CA GLN A 652 -31.92 -48.37 -65.17
C GLN A 652 -30.88 -49.49 -65.11
N TRP A 653 -31.11 -50.52 -64.30
CA TRP A 653 -30.24 -51.69 -64.22
C TRP A 653 -30.18 -52.44 -65.54
N GLN A 654 -31.33 -52.68 -66.19
CA GLN A 654 -31.41 -53.34 -67.50
C GLN A 654 -30.70 -52.54 -68.60
N LEU A 655 -30.87 -51.21 -68.58
CA LEU A 655 -30.19 -50.31 -69.52
C LEU A 655 -28.67 -50.43 -69.38
N LEU A 656 -28.13 -50.29 -68.17
CA LEU A 656 -26.70 -50.40 -67.92
C LEU A 656 -26.15 -51.81 -68.18
N ASN A 657 -26.95 -52.85 -67.92
CA ASN A 657 -26.53 -54.23 -68.22
C ASN A 657 -26.42 -54.47 -69.73
N THR A 658 -27.34 -53.90 -70.51
CA THR A 658 -27.28 -53.96 -71.97
C THR A 658 -26.07 -53.19 -72.52
N ILE A 659 -25.73 -52.05 -71.91
CA ILE A 659 -24.52 -51.27 -72.25
C ILE A 659 -23.26 -52.07 -71.88
N LEU A 660 -23.22 -52.70 -70.71
CA LEU A 660 -22.12 -53.56 -70.29
C LEU A 660 -21.90 -54.72 -71.26
N ASP A 661 -22.97 -55.38 -71.73
CA ASP A 661 -22.89 -56.46 -72.73
C ASP A 661 -22.31 -56.00 -74.08
N GLN A 662 -22.37 -54.69 -74.38
CA GLN A 662 -21.81 -54.08 -75.59
C GLN A 662 -20.35 -53.65 -75.42
N VAL A 663 -19.88 -53.48 -74.17
CA VAL A 663 -18.49 -53.10 -73.84
C VAL A 663 -17.69 -54.39 -73.62
N VAL A 664 -16.79 -54.73 -74.55
CA VAL A 664 -15.95 -55.93 -74.43
C VAL A 664 -14.92 -55.75 -73.30
N PRO A 665 -14.78 -56.70 -72.35
CA PRO A 665 -13.72 -56.63 -71.34
C PRO A 665 -12.35 -56.75 -72.00
N GLU A 666 -11.48 -55.75 -71.83
CA GLU A 666 -10.08 -55.85 -72.22
C GLU A 666 -9.43 -57.01 -71.44
N THR A 667 -9.16 -58.11 -72.14
CA THR A 667 -8.42 -59.24 -71.58
C THR A 667 -6.93 -58.94 -71.67
N PRO A 668 -6.13 -59.15 -70.60
CA PRO A 668 -4.69 -58.97 -70.69
C PRO A 668 -4.09 -60.05 -71.60
N LEU A 669 -3.50 -59.64 -72.72
CA LEU A 669 -2.75 -60.51 -73.62
C LEU A 669 -1.54 -61.11 -72.88
N SER A 670 -1.60 -62.41 -72.65
CA SER A 670 -0.45 -63.21 -72.23
C SER A 670 0.53 -63.41 -73.39
N GLY A 671 1.79 -63.05 -73.15
CA GLY A 671 2.95 -63.71 -73.77
C GLY A 671 3.46 -63.15 -75.10
N GLN A 672 4.29 -62.10 -75.04
CA GLN A 672 5.52 -62.08 -75.84
C GLN A 672 6.70 -61.58 -75.01
N THR A 673 7.55 -62.53 -74.64
CA THR A 673 8.95 -62.32 -74.27
C THR A 673 9.71 -61.66 -75.41
N LYS A 674 10.32 -60.50 -75.15
CA LYS A 674 11.55 -60.08 -75.82
C LYS A 674 12.48 -59.38 -74.84
N MET A 675 13.67 -59.95 -74.74
CA MET A 675 14.79 -59.55 -73.90
C MET A 675 15.22 -58.09 -74.09
N GLU A 676 15.66 -57.56 -72.96
CA GLU A 676 16.49 -56.38 -72.67
C GLU A 676 17.43 -55.88 -73.78
N LYS A 677 17.61 -54.55 -73.83
CA LYS A 677 18.94 -53.93 -73.74
C LYS A 677 18.92 -52.67 -72.86
N SER A 678 19.71 -52.78 -71.80
CA SER A 678 20.29 -51.77 -70.91
C SER A 678 20.85 -50.51 -71.60
N ASN A 679 20.82 -49.39 -70.87
CA ASN A 679 21.99 -48.53 -70.56
C ASN A 679 21.60 -47.60 -69.38
N ASP A 680 22.17 -47.79 -68.19
CA ASP A 680 23.38 -47.08 -67.67
C ASP A 680 23.07 -45.65 -67.19
N LEU A 681 23.62 -45.10 -66.11
CA LEU A 681 24.44 -45.54 -64.98
C LEU A 681 24.58 -44.28 -64.09
N GLY A 682 24.63 -44.42 -62.76
CA GLY A 682 24.88 -43.26 -61.87
C GLY A 682 25.01 -43.59 -60.40
N LYS A 683 26.00 -44.42 -60.04
CA LYS A 683 26.45 -44.70 -58.67
C LYS A 683 27.00 -43.44 -57.96
N ASN A 684 26.82 -43.38 -56.63
CA ASN A 684 27.89 -43.33 -55.59
C ASN A 684 27.23 -43.08 -54.21
N ILE A 685 27.06 -44.06 -53.30
CA ILE A 685 27.99 -44.64 -52.28
C ILE A 685 28.54 -43.52 -51.35
N ILE A 686 28.54 -43.49 -50.00
CA ILE A 686 28.84 -44.37 -48.82
C ILE A 686 28.20 -43.63 -47.61
N GLY A 687 27.77 -44.18 -46.46
CA GLY A 687 27.85 -45.48 -45.80
C GLY A 687 27.31 -45.36 -44.37
N TRP A 688 27.12 -46.51 -43.72
CA TRP A 688 26.66 -46.66 -42.34
C TRP A 688 27.72 -46.29 -41.30
N ILE A 689 27.28 -45.78 -40.13
CA ILE A 689 27.66 -46.26 -38.78
C ILE A 689 26.51 -45.96 -37.78
N VAL A 690 25.95 -47.05 -37.25
CA VAL A 690 25.43 -47.37 -35.90
C VAL A 690 25.39 -46.28 -34.81
N GLY A 691 24.30 -46.27 -34.03
CA GLY A 691 24.39 -46.11 -32.56
C GLY A 691 23.25 -45.37 -31.85
N ALA A 692 22.33 -46.16 -31.29
CA ALA A 692 21.49 -45.91 -30.11
C ALA A 692 21.54 -44.53 -29.41
N GLN A 693 20.40 -43.83 -29.38
CA GLN A 693 19.55 -43.62 -28.19
C GLN A 693 18.18 -43.09 -28.61
#